data_AF-A0AAI9T1K4-F1
#
_entry.id   AF-A0AAI9T1K4-F1
#
_cell.length_a   1.000
_cell.length_b   1.000
_cell.length_c   1.000
_cell.angle_alpha   90.00
_cell.angle_beta   90.00
_cell.angle_gamma   90.00
#
_symmetry.space_group_name_H-M   'P 1'
#
loop_
_entity.id
_entity.type
_entity.pdbx_description
1 polymer ?
#
loop_
_entity_poly.entity_id
_entity_poly.type
_entity_poly.pdbx_seq_one_letter_code
_entity_poly.pdbx_strand_id
1 'polypeptide(L)'
;MSQLNDEDFQELLAVKASAGSSTFANTAPASCEKLHQLALLQEQKTKTIWSKLVEFVKIGFLGYSNELEEYILENEANDCSLVAKYSSTTSIDLSNQPTLSIDEITLQTLKIPHPLTNFTKNDANQEMSFQDKEKISKELSESPILVFIHGMGGQMSQFEPLMGLLSQCSEVIALDLPGFGNSKIQFYNNRKFLSPITLQDQRKISASIEKMTWHDFETDNIVNIVYEFISQQVSENKKLVLIGHSMGTHISIKLAKKLARGKVEGMILLSPPEIEETQELVPAVHKTSSAFKLFTYAPFLFDYFRVWDRLSGLNSTSVTRQLSKTNNAFYNSLRQFRWNLDVNSSMLLKYAKGFRRATTSDLLVAVERFNDNPCDKHTYEKTLFIGGSNDQLTGVKAIYKGDKFLADTFGRKVSSSVEVKDVGHSLLLVKPEYISGIILNHIESKFPERLHLSPAWVLKVKALISGDKWGLKNELKWSDLQPISFNITRRNGSDIAPMLGMKTLREGDNNHSPANVELMFYNSDQVNSIKGVKGKLIAIIDISADIPPYSPKSFKIIQYYKCATVSKVVPDQSSIRRFIQLVNDILSNSDVEDALIGVHCHYGFNRTGFLICCYLVEVLGWTVQEAVEGFKQAKPPGIKHPHFIDALYVKYDK
;
A
#
# COMPACT_ATOMS: atom_id res chain seq x y z
N MET A 1 -5.64 37.63 -3.18
CA MET A 1 -5.36 36.62 -4.22
C MET A 1 -4.03 35.99 -3.85
N SER A 2 -4.05 34.93 -3.04
CA SER A 2 -2.85 34.10 -2.84
C SER A 2 -2.71 33.22 -4.07
N GLN A 3 -1.52 33.20 -4.66
CA GLN A 3 -1.20 32.34 -5.78
C GLN A 3 -1.56 30.88 -5.43
N LEU A 4 -2.23 30.24 -6.39
CA LEU A 4 -2.52 28.81 -6.39
C LEU A 4 -1.21 28.05 -6.10
N ASN A 5 -1.26 27.08 -5.19
CA ASN A 5 -0.17 26.12 -5.09
C ASN A 5 -0.33 25.17 -6.29
N ASP A 6 0.29 25.53 -7.42
CA ASP A 6 0.25 24.75 -8.68
C ASP A 6 0.63 23.28 -8.45
N GLU A 7 1.39 23.01 -7.37
CA GLU A 7 1.69 21.68 -6.90
C GLU A 7 0.41 20.92 -6.51
N ASP A 8 -0.34 21.32 -5.49
CA ASP A 8 -1.51 20.57 -4.99
C ASP A 8 -2.57 20.29 -6.09
N PHE A 9 -2.77 21.25 -7.00
CA PHE A 9 -3.69 21.13 -8.13
C PHE A 9 -3.33 20.00 -9.10
N GLN A 10 -2.05 19.91 -9.45
CA GLN A 10 -1.52 18.87 -10.34
C GLN A 10 -1.46 17.49 -9.64
N GLU A 11 -1.52 17.42 -8.30
CA GLU A 11 -1.52 16.16 -7.54
C GLU A 11 -2.83 15.42 -7.79
N LEU A 12 -3.91 16.15 -7.57
CA LEU A 12 -5.28 15.67 -7.59
C LEU A 12 -5.72 15.20 -8.98
N LEU A 13 -5.35 15.97 -10.01
CA LEU A 13 -5.66 15.63 -11.41
C LEU A 13 -5.02 14.31 -11.81
N ALA A 14 -3.81 14.08 -11.36
CA ALA A 14 -3.06 12.94 -11.80
C ALA A 14 -3.34 11.68 -10.95
N VAL A 15 -3.84 11.81 -9.71
CA VAL A 15 -4.35 10.61 -9.02
C VAL A 15 -5.70 10.16 -9.60
N LYS A 16 -6.54 11.08 -10.09
CA LYS A 16 -7.75 10.73 -10.85
C LYS A 16 -7.41 9.99 -12.15
N ALA A 17 -6.29 10.32 -12.80
CA ALA A 17 -5.81 9.61 -13.99
C ALA A 17 -5.20 8.23 -13.67
N SER A 18 -4.51 8.07 -12.53
CA SER A 18 -3.99 6.76 -12.09
C SER A 18 -5.07 5.78 -11.61
N ALA A 19 -6.28 6.25 -11.29
CA ALA A 19 -7.41 5.41 -10.90
C ALA A 19 -8.01 4.55 -12.04
N GLY A 20 -7.41 4.54 -13.23
CA GLY A 20 -7.71 3.55 -14.28
C GLY A 20 -8.98 3.80 -15.08
N SER A 21 -9.39 5.05 -15.30
CA SER A 21 -10.47 5.38 -16.25
C SER A 21 -9.93 6.08 -17.50
N SER A 22 -10.04 5.43 -18.66
CA SER A 22 -9.67 6.01 -19.97
C SER A 22 -10.78 6.84 -20.62
N THR A 23 -11.71 7.42 -19.85
CA THR A 23 -12.91 8.08 -20.42
C THR A 23 -13.27 9.47 -19.87
N PHE A 24 -12.44 10.13 -19.05
CA PHE A 24 -12.82 11.42 -18.43
C PHE A 24 -11.79 12.56 -18.60
N ALA A 25 -11.11 12.63 -19.75
CA ALA A 25 -10.09 13.67 -19.99
C ALA A 25 -10.65 15.11 -20.17
N ASN A 26 -11.95 15.30 -20.44
CA ASN A 26 -12.48 16.62 -20.79
C ASN A 26 -13.12 17.42 -19.63
N THR A 27 -13.22 16.87 -18.40
CA THR A 27 -13.87 17.53 -17.25
C THR A 27 -12.99 17.63 -15.99
N ALA A 28 -11.81 17.04 -15.99
CA ALA A 28 -10.94 16.93 -14.80
C ALA A 28 -10.42 18.27 -14.24
N PRO A 29 -9.97 19.26 -15.05
CA PRO A 29 -9.38 20.51 -14.54
C PRO A 29 -10.35 21.29 -13.64
N ALA A 30 -11.56 21.52 -14.14
CA ALA A 30 -12.58 22.31 -13.43
C ALA A 30 -13.07 21.66 -12.13
N SER A 31 -13.10 20.33 -12.05
CA SER A 31 -13.47 19.61 -10.82
C SER A 31 -12.40 19.75 -9.73
N CYS A 32 -11.12 19.70 -10.11
CA CYS A 32 -10.01 19.85 -9.17
C CYS A 32 -9.89 21.28 -8.64
N GLU A 33 -10.07 22.30 -9.49
CA GLU A 33 -10.04 23.71 -9.09
C GLU A 33 -11.16 24.01 -8.09
N LYS A 34 -12.38 23.51 -8.38
CA LYS A 34 -13.53 23.65 -7.50
C LYS A 34 -13.29 23.02 -6.13
N LEU A 35 -12.68 21.83 -6.07
CA LEU A 35 -12.37 21.16 -4.80
C LEU A 35 -11.41 21.98 -3.93
N HIS A 36 -10.33 22.50 -4.53
CA HIS A 36 -9.39 23.38 -3.82
C HIS A 36 -10.06 24.65 -3.33
N GLN A 37 -10.87 25.28 -4.18
CA GLN A 37 -11.60 26.49 -3.82
C GLN A 37 -12.53 26.22 -2.64
N LEU A 38 -13.28 25.11 -2.65
CA LEU A 38 -14.15 24.72 -1.54
C LEU A 38 -13.36 24.43 -0.26
N ALA A 39 -12.19 23.79 -0.37
CA ALA A 39 -11.32 23.53 0.78
C ALA A 39 -10.82 24.83 1.43
N LEU A 40 -10.36 25.79 0.62
CA LEU A 40 -9.93 27.12 1.09
C LEU A 40 -11.09 27.92 1.70
N LEU A 41 -12.27 27.89 1.07
CA LEU A 41 -13.47 28.54 1.61
C LEU A 41 -13.87 27.94 2.96
N GLN A 42 -13.80 26.62 3.11
CA GLN A 42 -14.10 25.94 4.37
C GLN A 42 -13.09 26.32 5.46
N GLU A 43 -11.81 26.41 5.12
CA GLU A 43 -10.77 26.87 6.04
C GLU A 43 -11.02 28.32 6.48
N GLN A 44 -11.39 29.22 5.56
CA GLN A 44 -11.74 30.60 5.88
C GLN A 44 -12.97 30.69 6.80
N LYS A 45 -14.02 29.91 6.52
CA LYS A 45 -15.23 29.82 7.37
C LYS A 45 -14.89 29.34 8.79
N THR A 46 -13.81 28.60 8.98
CA THR A 46 -13.45 27.98 10.27
C THR A 46 -12.15 28.50 10.89
N LYS A 47 -11.62 29.61 10.35
CA LYS A 47 -10.36 30.24 10.78
C LYS A 47 -10.35 30.68 12.24
N THR A 48 -11.49 31.12 12.77
CA THR A 48 -11.62 31.56 14.17
C THR A 48 -12.55 30.65 14.96
N ILE A 49 -12.38 30.59 16.28
CA ILE A 49 -13.28 29.80 17.14
C ILE A 49 -14.73 30.25 16.98
N TRP A 50 -14.99 31.56 16.87
CA TRP A 50 -16.32 32.11 16.66
C TRP A 50 -16.92 31.71 15.30
N SER A 51 -16.17 31.86 14.21
CA SER A 51 -16.66 31.48 12.88
C SER A 51 -16.89 29.96 12.79
N LYS A 52 -16.01 29.16 13.40
CA LYS A 52 -16.18 27.71 13.54
C LYS A 52 -17.43 27.35 14.37
N LEU A 53 -17.71 28.08 15.45
CA LEU A 53 -18.92 27.89 16.25
C LEU A 53 -20.20 28.20 15.45
N VAL A 54 -20.20 29.27 14.66
CA VAL A 54 -21.33 29.61 13.78
C VAL A 54 -21.59 28.49 12.77
N GLU A 55 -20.55 27.99 12.11
CA GLU A 55 -20.68 26.86 11.17
C GLU A 55 -21.11 25.57 11.87
N PHE A 56 -20.63 25.32 13.10
CA PHE A 56 -21.07 24.21 13.92
C PHE A 56 -22.56 24.28 14.24
N VAL A 57 -23.09 25.46 14.59
CA VAL A 57 -24.52 25.64 14.85
C VAL A 57 -25.34 25.37 13.58
N LYS A 58 -24.91 25.91 12.44
CA LYS A 58 -25.59 25.70 11.16
C LYS A 58 -25.66 24.22 10.77
N ILE A 59 -24.52 23.54 10.77
CA ILE A 59 -24.41 22.16 10.28
C ILE A 59 -24.91 21.17 11.33
N GLY A 60 -24.48 21.32 12.59
CA GLY A 60 -24.83 20.40 13.66
C GLY A 60 -26.29 20.50 14.10
N PHE A 61 -26.85 21.70 14.24
CA PHE A 61 -28.16 21.91 14.85
C PHE A 61 -29.24 22.35 13.87
N LEU A 62 -28.89 23.17 12.87
CA LEU A 62 -29.88 23.70 11.91
C LEU A 62 -30.01 22.87 10.62
N GLY A 63 -29.25 21.77 10.50
CA GLY A 63 -29.36 20.82 9.38
C GLY A 63 -28.82 21.32 8.05
N TYR A 64 -27.97 22.36 8.05
CA TYR A 64 -27.33 22.85 6.82
C TYR A 64 -26.30 21.83 6.33
N SER A 65 -26.22 21.63 5.02
CA SER A 65 -25.18 20.81 4.43
C SER A 65 -23.84 21.55 4.39
N ASN A 66 -22.74 20.80 4.53
CA ASN A 66 -21.41 21.34 4.30
C ASN A 66 -21.04 21.16 2.82
N GLU A 67 -20.86 22.27 2.10
CA GLU A 67 -20.59 22.27 0.65
C GLU A 67 -19.33 21.48 0.27
N LEU A 68 -18.28 21.53 1.11
CA LEU A 68 -17.05 20.76 0.88
C LEU A 68 -17.32 19.26 1.10
N GLU A 69 -17.99 18.88 2.18
CA GLU A 69 -18.29 17.47 2.48
C GLU A 69 -19.18 16.85 1.38
N GLU A 70 -20.25 17.53 0.97
CA GLU A 70 -21.15 17.09 -0.12
C GLU A 70 -20.39 16.93 -1.43
N TYR A 71 -19.60 17.94 -1.82
CA TYR A 71 -18.82 17.88 -3.05
C TYR A 71 -17.85 16.70 -3.06
N ILE A 72 -17.16 16.45 -1.94
CA ILE A 72 -16.25 15.31 -1.78
C ILE A 72 -17.01 13.99 -1.87
N LEU A 73 -18.16 13.86 -1.19
CA LEU A 73 -18.98 12.64 -1.21
C LEU A 73 -19.51 12.30 -2.61
N GLU A 74 -19.87 13.30 -3.40
CA GLU A 74 -20.41 13.13 -4.77
C GLU A 74 -19.32 12.89 -5.82
N ASN A 75 -18.12 13.47 -5.65
CA ASN A 75 -17.10 13.49 -6.70
C ASN A 75 -15.91 12.57 -6.44
N GLU A 76 -15.61 12.25 -5.18
CA GLU A 76 -14.51 11.37 -4.79
C GLU A 76 -15.05 10.01 -4.35
N ALA A 77 -14.62 8.95 -5.03
CA ALA A 77 -14.98 7.59 -4.65
C ALA A 77 -14.36 7.23 -3.29
N ASN A 78 -15.08 6.51 -2.43
CA ASN A 78 -14.48 6.01 -1.18
C ASN A 78 -13.47 4.89 -1.41
N ASP A 79 -13.70 4.04 -2.40
CA ASP A 79 -12.90 2.87 -2.75
C ASP A 79 -11.96 3.16 -3.94
N CYS A 80 -11.43 2.11 -4.55
CA CYS A 80 -10.51 2.19 -5.69
C CYS A 80 -10.84 1.16 -6.78
N SER A 81 -10.25 1.31 -7.95
CA SER A 81 -10.55 0.47 -9.12
C SER A 81 -10.10 -0.98 -8.94
N LEU A 82 -8.99 -1.21 -8.20
CA LEU A 82 -8.56 -2.56 -7.84
C LEU A 82 -9.63 -3.27 -7.00
N VAL A 83 -10.15 -2.60 -5.97
CA VAL A 83 -11.22 -3.15 -5.13
C VAL A 83 -12.48 -3.38 -5.96
N ALA A 84 -12.92 -2.38 -6.73
CA ALA A 84 -14.12 -2.49 -7.56
C ALA A 84 -14.09 -3.66 -8.55
N LYS A 85 -12.90 -3.97 -9.10
CA LYS A 85 -12.73 -5.06 -10.06
C LYS A 85 -12.86 -6.45 -9.44
N TYR A 86 -12.41 -6.62 -8.20
CA TYR A 86 -12.28 -7.93 -7.54
C TYR A 86 -13.20 -8.10 -6.32
N SER A 87 -13.98 -7.08 -5.99
CA SER A 87 -14.94 -7.12 -4.89
C SER A 87 -16.19 -7.89 -5.25
N SER A 88 -16.74 -8.60 -4.28
CA SER A 88 -18.03 -9.28 -4.37
C SER A 88 -18.78 -9.22 -3.04
N THR A 89 -20.10 -9.33 -3.10
CA THR A 89 -20.93 -9.52 -1.91
C THR A 89 -20.89 -10.99 -1.48
N THR A 90 -20.53 -11.26 -0.22
CA THR A 90 -20.46 -12.62 0.33
C THR A 90 -21.27 -12.72 1.62
N SER A 91 -22.15 -13.71 1.70
CA SER A 91 -22.74 -14.14 2.98
C SER A 91 -21.83 -15.17 3.63
N ILE A 92 -21.54 -14.95 4.91
CA ILE A 92 -20.71 -15.81 5.75
C ILE A 92 -21.63 -16.44 6.79
N ASP A 93 -21.64 -17.76 6.84
CA ASP A 93 -22.34 -18.53 7.88
C ASP A 93 -21.60 -18.38 9.21
N LEU A 94 -22.31 -18.01 10.26
CA LEU A 94 -21.81 -17.78 11.61
C LEU A 94 -22.45 -18.72 12.64
N SER A 95 -23.29 -19.66 12.21
CA SER A 95 -24.01 -20.61 13.08
C SER A 95 -23.10 -21.42 14.01
N ASN A 96 -21.82 -21.61 13.64
CA ASN A 96 -20.81 -22.28 14.45
C ASN A 96 -20.16 -21.40 15.54
N GLN A 97 -20.53 -20.12 15.63
CA GLN A 97 -19.94 -19.15 16.55
C GLN A 97 -20.98 -18.69 17.59
N PRO A 98 -21.15 -19.41 18.71
CA PRO A 98 -22.24 -19.18 19.67
C PRO A 98 -22.14 -17.84 20.43
N THR A 99 -21.01 -17.14 20.34
CA THR A 99 -20.80 -15.84 20.96
C THR A 99 -21.34 -14.68 20.11
N LEU A 100 -21.71 -14.94 18.85
CA LEU A 100 -22.34 -13.98 17.95
C LEU A 100 -23.86 -14.06 18.08
N SER A 101 -24.55 -12.92 18.00
CA SER A 101 -26.02 -12.86 18.08
C SER A 101 -26.72 -13.17 16.75
N ILE A 102 -25.97 -13.51 15.71
CA ILE A 102 -26.46 -13.73 14.34
C ILE A 102 -25.83 -14.99 13.75
N ASP A 103 -26.61 -15.72 12.94
CA ASP A 103 -26.16 -16.95 12.28
C ASP A 103 -25.60 -16.70 10.86
N GLU A 104 -25.79 -15.52 10.30
CA GLU A 104 -25.28 -15.16 8.97
C GLU A 104 -24.98 -13.66 8.91
N ILE A 105 -23.87 -13.29 8.26
CA ILE A 105 -23.53 -11.90 7.95
C ILE A 105 -23.19 -11.72 6.48
N THR A 106 -23.66 -10.65 5.85
CA THR A 106 -23.33 -10.33 4.46
C THR A 106 -22.40 -9.13 4.39
N LEU A 107 -21.22 -9.31 3.79
CA LEU A 107 -20.17 -8.29 3.71
C LEU A 107 -19.66 -8.11 2.28
N GLN A 108 -19.02 -6.98 2.02
CA GLN A 108 -18.14 -6.81 0.86
C GLN A 108 -16.80 -7.48 1.14
N THR A 109 -16.43 -8.36 0.22
CA THR A 109 -15.19 -9.13 0.27
C THR A 109 -14.44 -8.93 -1.04
N LEU A 110 -13.16 -9.26 -1.05
CA LEU A 110 -12.30 -9.17 -2.21
C LEU A 110 -11.54 -10.48 -2.37
N LYS A 111 -11.51 -11.00 -3.60
CA LYS A 111 -10.70 -12.16 -3.96
C LYS A 111 -9.99 -11.92 -5.29
N ILE A 112 -8.68 -11.77 -5.23
CA ILE A 112 -7.83 -11.67 -6.42
C ILE A 112 -7.20 -13.05 -6.63
N PRO A 113 -7.55 -13.79 -7.70
CA PRO A 113 -6.97 -15.09 -7.97
C PRO A 113 -5.49 -14.96 -8.31
N HIS A 114 -4.72 -16.02 -8.03
CA HIS A 114 -3.32 -16.07 -8.43
C HIS A 114 -3.18 -15.82 -9.95
N PRO A 115 -2.22 -14.99 -10.41
CA PRO A 115 -2.11 -14.58 -11.81
C PRO A 115 -1.87 -15.72 -12.78
N LEU A 116 -1.26 -16.82 -12.33
CA LEU A 116 -1.08 -18.03 -13.12
C LEU A 116 -2.36 -18.86 -13.31
N THR A 117 -3.36 -18.74 -12.43
CA THR A 117 -4.58 -19.58 -12.46
C THR A 117 -5.39 -19.38 -13.73
N ASN A 118 -5.49 -18.14 -14.22
CA ASN A 118 -6.18 -17.84 -15.48
C ASN A 118 -5.25 -18.00 -16.68
N PHE A 119 -3.95 -17.79 -16.49
CA PHE A 119 -2.96 -17.92 -17.55
C PHE A 119 -2.86 -19.36 -18.06
N THR A 120 -2.83 -20.33 -17.15
CA THR A 120 -2.83 -21.77 -17.50
C THR A 120 -4.10 -22.22 -18.23
N LYS A 121 -5.24 -21.53 -18.01
CA LYS A 121 -6.52 -21.85 -18.66
C LYS A 121 -6.67 -21.26 -20.06
N ASN A 122 -6.11 -20.08 -20.31
CA ASN A 122 -6.38 -19.30 -21.52
C ASN A 122 -5.42 -19.58 -22.69
N ASP A 123 -4.19 -20.01 -22.44
CA ASP A 123 -3.24 -20.31 -23.53
C ASP A 123 -3.50 -21.70 -24.13
N ALA A 124 -4.18 -21.71 -25.28
CA ALA A 124 -4.50 -22.89 -26.09
C ALA A 124 -3.26 -23.56 -26.74
N ASN A 125 -2.07 -22.98 -26.61
CA ASN A 125 -0.81 -23.51 -27.14
C ASN A 125 0.01 -24.17 -26.03
N GLN A 126 -0.50 -25.29 -25.52
CA GLN A 126 0.14 -26.05 -24.45
C GLN A 126 1.37 -26.84 -24.96
N GLU A 127 2.49 -26.15 -25.19
CA GLU A 127 3.81 -26.80 -25.39
C GLU A 127 4.42 -27.33 -24.07
N MET A 128 3.75 -27.12 -22.94
CA MET A 128 4.22 -27.55 -21.62
C MET A 128 3.93 -29.04 -21.36
N SER A 129 4.96 -29.75 -20.90
CA SER A 129 4.87 -31.17 -20.54
C SER A 129 3.83 -31.43 -19.45
N PHE A 130 3.25 -32.63 -19.43
CA PHE A 130 2.28 -33.02 -18.39
C PHE A 130 2.88 -32.91 -16.98
N GLN A 131 4.16 -33.28 -16.83
CA GLN A 131 4.88 -33.25 -15.56
C GLN A 131 5.05 -31.81 -15.04
N ASP A 132 5.37 -30.86 -15.92
CA ASP A 132 5.52 -29.44 -15.54
C ASP A 132 4.18 -28.84 -15.11
N LYS A 133 3.08 -29.17 -15.80
CA LYS A 133 1.73 -28.73 -15.42
C LYS A 133 1.33 -29.24 -14.04
N GLU A 134 1.57 -30.53 -13.77
CA GLU A 134 1.26 -31.13 -12.47
C GLU A 134 2.10 -30.49 -11.36
N LYS A 135 3.39 -30.29 -11.61
CA LYS A 135 4.30 -29.60 -10.69
C LYS A 135 3.85 -28.17 -10.38
N ILE A 136 3.57 -27.35 -11.40
CA ILE A 136 3.09 -25.97 -11.23
C ILE A 136 1.75 -25.96 -10.49
N SER A 137 0.85 -26.87 -10.82
CA SER A 137 -0.44 -26.95 -10.11
C SER A 137 -0.26 -27.28 -8.64
N LYS A 138 0.69 -28.16 -8.31
CA LYS A 138 1.05 -28.48 -6.93
C LYS A 138 1.68 -27.28 -6.22
N GLU A 139 2.66 -26.62 -6.83
CA GLU A 139 3.30 -25.40 -6.31
C GLU A 139 2.27 -24.29 -6.05
N LEU A 140 1.33 -24.09 -6.98
CA LEU A 140 0.22 -23.15 -6.82
C LEU A 140 -0.72 -23.54 -5.69
N SER A 141 -0.95 -24.83 -5.46
CA SER A 141 -1.80 -25.30 -4.35
C SER A 141 -1.14 -25.08 -2.98
N GLU A 142 0.20 -25.16 -2.92
CA GLU A 142 0.99 -24.94 -1.70
C GLU A 142 1.27 -23.46 -1.42
N SER A 143 1.25 -22.61 -2.45
CA SER A 143 1.47 -21.16 -2.31
C SER A 143 0.39 -20.53 -1.42
N PRO A 144 0.77 -19.74 -0.40
CA PRO A 144 -0.17 -19.21 0.58
C PRO A 144 -0.99 -18.06 0.01
N ILE A 145 -2.15 -17.84 0.63
CA ILE A 145 -3.04 -16.72 0.35
C ILE A 145 -2.69 -15.56 1.28
N LEU A 146 -2.61 -14.36 0.73
CA LEU A 146 -2.39 -13.13 1.49
C LEU A 146 -3.74 -12.60 1.98
N VAL A 147 -3.91 -12.47 3.29
CA VAL A 147 -5.15 -12.03 3.93
C VAL A 147 -4.97 -10.63 4.50
N PHE A 148 -5.73 -9.66 4.00
CA PHE A 148 -5.64 -8.26 4.46
C PHE A 148 -6.77 -7.93 5.43
N ILE A 149 -6.43 -7.39 6.59
CA ILE A 149 -7.36 -7.06 7.67
C ILE A 149 -7.13 -5.60 8.09
N HIS A 150 -8.09 -4.74 7.79
CA HIS A 150 -7.99 -3.31 8.08
C HIS A 150 -8.29 -2.99 9.55
N GLY A 151 -7.92 -1.76 9.95
CA GLY A 151 -8.18 -1.23 11.28
C GLY A 151 -9.57 -0.62 11.47
N MET A 152 -9.83 -0.13 12.67
CA MET A 152 -11.08 0.57 13.00
C MET A 152 -11.23 1.85 12.17
N GLY A 153 -12.38 2.04 11.52
CA GLY A 153 -12.58 3.15 10.60
C GLY A 153 -11.81 3.04 9.27
N GLY A 154 -11.17 1.89 9.04
CA GLY A 154 -10.46 1.57 7.81
C GLY A 154 -11.34 0.85 6.79
N GLN A 155 -10.72 0.38 5.71
CA GLN A 155 -11.36 -0.38 4.64
C GLN A 155 -10.32 -1.04 3.73
N MET A 156 -10.72 -2.03 2.92
CA MET A 156 -9.83 -2.76 2.01
C MET A 156 -9.01 -1.83 1.11
N SER A 157 -9.61 -0.76 0.59
CA SER A 157 -8.96 0.18 -0.33
C SER A 157 -7.73 0.89 0.25
N GLN A 158 -7.54 0.89 1.56
CA GLN A 158 -6.33 1.43 2.19
C GLN A 158 -5.08 0.60 1.88
N PHE A 159 -5.25 -0.65 1.49
CA PHE A 159 -4.16 -1.54 1.08
C PHE A 159 -3.96 -1.59 -0.44
N GLU A 160 -4.65 -0.77 -1.23
CA GLU A 160 -4.59 -0.80 -2.70
C GLU A 160 -3.16 -0.89 -3.25
N PRO A 161 -2.20 -0.04 -2.83
CA PRO A 161 -0.84 -0.07 -3.39
C PRO A 161 -0.15 -1.41 -3.16
N LEU A 162 -0.33 -1.97 -1.96
CA LEU A 162 0.27 -3.24 -1.55
C LEU A 162 -0.42 -4.44 -2.21
N MET A 163 -1.75 -4.44 -2.29
CA MET A 163 -2.50 -5.47 -3.02
C MET A 163 -2.16 -5.45 -4.51
N GLY A 164 -2.04 -4.25 -5.10
CA GLY A 164 -1.67 -4.07 -6.51
C GLY A 164 -0.30 -4.68 -6.82
N LEU A 165 0.65 -4.55 -5.89
CA LEU A 165 1.97 -5.17 -5.98
C LEU A 165 1.91 -6.69 -5.77
N LEU A 166 1.36 -7.15 -4.65
CA LEU A 166 1.44 -8.56 -4.24
C LEU A 166 0.51 -9.48 -5.03
N SER A 167 -0.60 -8.97 -5.59
CA SER A 167 -1.45 -9.74 -6.50
C SER A 167 -0.76 -10.16 -7.80
N GLN A 168 0.40 -9.58 -8.11
CA GLN A 168 1.24 -9.98 -9.23
C GLN A 168 1.96 -11.32 -8.98
N CYS A 169 2.03 -11.80 -7.73
CA CYS A 169 2.70 -13.05 -7.38
C CYS A 169 1.93 -13.95 -6.42
N SER A 170 0.73 -13.57 -5.99
CA SER A 170 0.01 -14.29 -4.94
C SER A 170 -1.49 -14.14 -5.08
N GLU A 171 -2.22 -15.10 -4.51
CA GLU A 171 -3.66 -14.97 -4.30
C GLU A 171 -3.91 -14.03 -3.11
N VAL A 172 -4.86 -13.12 -3.24
CA VAL A 172 -5.19 -12.12 -2.21
C VAL A 172 -6.65 -12.24 -1.83
N ILE A 173 -6.93 -12.24 -0.53
CA ILE A 173 -8.28 -12.05 -0.01
C ILE A 173 -8.33 -10.92 1.02
N ALA A 174 -9.46 -10.25 1.09
CA ALA A 174 -9.75 -9.23 2.09
C ALA A 174 -11.25 -9.14 2.34
N LEU A 175 -11.63 -8.47 3.41
CA LEU A 175 -13.00 -8.08 3.67
C LEU A 175 -13.06 -6.67 4.23
N ASP A 176 -14.13 -5.96 3.94
CA ASP A 176 -14.52 -4.79 4.71
C ASP A 176 -15.26 -5.30 5.96
N LEU A 177 -14.66 -5.06 7.13
CA LEU A 177 -15.22 -5.43 8.43
C LEU A 177 -16.62 -4.82 8.62
N PRO A 178 -17.50 -5.47 9.39
CA PRO A 178 -18.88 -5.03 9.58
C PRO A 178 -18.99 -3.55 9.94
N GLY A 179 -19.71 -2.76 9.14
CA GLY A 179 -19.94 -1.33 9.38
C GLY A 179 -18.91 -0.37 8.77
N PHE A 180 -17.89 -0.89 8.07
CA PHE A 180 -16.83 -0.12 7.43
C PHE A 180 -16.73 -0.40 5.93
N GLY A 181 -15.91 0.39 5.22
CA GLY A 181 -15.73 0.27 3.77
C GLY A 181 -17.06 0.22 3.04
N ASN A 182 -17.25 -0.69 2.10
CA ASN A 182 -18.53 -0.93 1.44
C ASN A 182 -19.43 -1.97 2.15
N SER A 183 -19.01 -2.49 3.31
CA SER A 183 -19.85 -3.24 4.26
C SER A 183 -20.61 -2.29 5.19
N LYS A 184 -21.38 -1.36 4.64
CA LYS A 184 -21.99 -0.24 5.40
C LYS A 184 -23.36 -0.60 5.96
N ILE A 185 -23.70 0.02 7.09
CA ILE A 185 -25.06 -0.01 7.63
C ILE A 185 -26.05 0.79 6.77
N GLN A 186 -25.57 1.82 6.06
CA GLN A 186 -26.43 2.68 5.24
C GLN A 186 -25.74 3.07 3.93
N PHE A 187 -26.50 2.97 2.84
CA PHE A 187 -26.12 3.44 1.50
C PHE A 187 -26.91 4.68 1.13
N TYR A 188 -26.28 5.59 0.40
CA TYR A 188 -26.88 6.85 -0.05
C TYR A 188 -26.63 7.01 -1.55
N ASN A 189 -27.67 7.41 -2.29
CA ASN A 189 -27.63 7.47 -3.76
C ASN A 189 -26.65 8.52 -4.31
N ASN A 190 -26.37 9.58 -3.54
CA ASN A 190 -25.49 10.68 -3.94
C ASN A 190 -24.02 10.46 -3.52
N ARG A 191 -23.67 9.31 -2.92
CA ARG A 191 -22.30 9.04 -2.49
C ARG A 191 -21.58 8.17 -3.51
N LYS A 192 -20.43 8.64 -3.97
CA LYS A 192 -19.62 7.94 -4.97
C LYS A 192 -18.80 6.82 -4.35
N PHE A 193 -18.88 5.67 -5.01
CA PHE A 193 -18.05 4.47 -4.84
C PHE A 193 -17.97 3.77 -6.21
N LEU A 194 -16.96 2.94 -6.43
CA LEU A 194 -16.67 2.28 -7.71
C LEU A 194 -17.12 0.83 -7.73
N SER A 195 -17.14 0.15 -6.59
CA SER A 195 -17.56 -1.25 -6.50
C SER A 195 -18.99 -1.44 -7.06
N PRO A 196 -19.21 -2.42 -7.95
CA PRO A 196 -20.54 -2.65 -8.53
C PRO A 196 -21.45 -3.42 -7.56
N ILE A 197 -22.09 -2.69 -6.64
CA ILE A 197 -22.98 -3.29 -5.61
C ILE A 197 -24.44 -3.06 -5.99
N THR A 198 -25.17 -4.15 -6.20
CA THR A 198 -26.60 -4.08 -6.54
C THR A 198 -27.43 -3.52 -5.38
N LEU A 199 -28.58 -2.89 -5.66
CA LEU A 199 -29.48 -2.41 -4.61
C LEU A 199 -29.97 -3.52 -3.67
N GLN A 200 -30.10 -4.75 -4.18
CA GLN A 200 -30.45 -5.92 -3.38
C GLN A 200 -29.32 -6.26 -2.39
N ASP A 201 -28.08 -6.25 -2.85
CA ASP A 201 -26.92 -6.54 -2.01
C ASP A 201 -26.68 -5.44 -0.97
N GLN A 202 -26.86 -4.17 -1.35
CA GLN A 202 -26.82 -3.06 -0.40
C GLN A 202 -27.80 -3.28 0.76
N ARG A 203 -29.04 -3.67 0.46
CA ARG A 203 -30.05 -3.99 1.48
C ARG A 203 -29.66 -5.19 2.34
N LYS A 204 -29.11 -6.26 1.74
CA LYS A 204 -28.67 -7.45 2.49
C LYS A 204 -27.54 -7.12 3.46
N ILE A 205 -26.52 -6.40 2.99
CA ILE A 205 -25.39 -5.93 3.80
C ILE A 205 -25.92 -5.13 5.00
N SER A 206 -26.68 -4.06 4.72
CA SER A 206 -27.28 -3.20 5.76
C SER A 206 -28.09 -4.02 6.78
N ALA A 207 -29.03 -4.84 6.30
CA ALA A 207 -29.92 -5.61 7.17
C ALA A 207 -29.19 -6.65 8.02
N SER A 208 -28.09 -7.24 7.52
CA SER A 208 -27.30 -8.19 8.29
C SER A 208 -26.52 -7.51 9.43
N ILE A 209 -25.94 -6.33 9.17
CA ILE A 209 -25.17 -5.57 10.16
C ILE A 209 -26.09 -4.92 11.20
N GLU A 210 -27.28 -4.47 10.81
CA GLU A 210 -28.28 -3.88 11.73
C GLU A 210 -28.73 -4.86 12.82
N LYS A 211 -28.74 -6.17 12.53
CA LYS A 211 -29.09 -7.22 13.49
C LYS A 211 -28.02 -7.45 14.56
N MET A 212 -26.78 -6.97 14.35
CA MET A 212 -25.68 -7.17 15.28
C MET A 212 -25.84 -6.31 16.54
N THR A 213 -25.71 -6.96 17.69
CA THR A 213 -25.61 -6.34 19.01
C THR A 213 -24.25 -5.68 19.23
N TRP A 214 -24.10 -4.89 20.30
CA TRP A 214 -22.80 -4.30 20.65
C TRP A 214 -21.72 -5.34 20.99
N HIS A 215 -22.13 -6.51 21.50
CA HIS A 215 -21.21 -7.58 21.89
C HIS A 215 -20.53 -8.21 20.66
N ASP A 216 -21.21 -8.26 19.52
CA ASP A 216 -20.66 -8.83 18.28
C ASP A 216 -19.47 -8.02 17.73
N PHE A 217 -19.33 -6.75 18.15
CA PHE A 217 -18.22 -5.88 17.77
C PHE A 217 -17.02 -5.95 18.74
N GLU A 218 -17.05 -6.87 19.72
CA GLU A 218 -15.88 -7.20 20.51
C GLU A 218 -14.80 -7.86 19.66
N THR A 219 -13.53 -7.60 19.96
CA THR A 219 -12.42 -8.06 19.10
C THR A 219 -12.44 -9.57 18.86
N ASP A 220 -12.75 -10.38 19.86
CA ASP A 220 -12.80 -11.84 19.71
C ASP A 220 -13.96 -12.29 18.81
N ASN A 221 -15.09 -11.58 18.82
CA ASN A 221 -16.23 -11.83 17.93
C ASN A 221 -15.94 -11.40 16.48
N ILE A 222 -15.24 -10.29 16.29
CA ILE A 222 -14.73 -9.91 14.96
C ILE A 222 -13.72 -10.96 14.46
N VAL A 223 -12.85 -11.49 15.32
CA VAL A 223 -11.95 -12.61 14.98
C VAL A 223 -12.75 -13.84 14.56
N ASN A 224 -13.88 -14.14 15.20
CA ASN A 224 -14.76 -15.25 14.82
C ASN A 224 -15.36 -15.05 13.42
N ILE A 225 -15.82 -13.85 13.09
CA ILE A 225 -16.33 -13.52 11.74
C ILE A 225 -15.23 -13.71 10.69
N VAL A 226 -14.02 -13.21 10.95
CA VAL A 226 -12.89 -13.35 10.01
C VAL A 226 -12.45 -14.81 9.90
N TYR A 227 -12.50 -15.57 10.99
CA TYR A 227 -12.21 -17.01 11.01
C TYR A 227 -13.20 -17.78 10.13
N GLU A 228 -14.50 -17.51 10.24
CA GLU A 228 -15.54 -18.16 9.42
C GLU A 228 -15.42 -17.76 7.95
N PHE A 229 -15.19 -16.49 7.66
CA PHE A 229 -14.89 -16.03 6.30
C PHE A 229 -13.72 -16.80 5.68
N ILE A 230 -12.61 -16.93 6.40
CA ILE A 230 -11.44 -17.68 5.89
C ILE A 230 -11.78 -19.16 5.73
N SER A 231 -12.44 -19.78 6.70
CA SER A 231 -12.76 -21.21 6.68
C SER A 231 -13.69 -21.57 5.51
N GLN A 232 -14.58 -20.66 5.12
CA GLN A 232 -15.53 -20.86 4.02
C GLN A 232 -14.95 -20.47 2.64
N GLN A 233 -14.05 -19.47 2.58
CA GLN A 233 -13.54 -18.94 1.32
C GLN A 233 -12.17 -19.51 0.91
N VAL A 234 -11.46 -20.14 1.84
CA VAL A 234 -10.12 -20.70 1.65
C VAL A 234 -10.14 -22.20 1.89
N SER A 235 -9.64 -22.97 0.92
CA SER A 235 -9.50 -24.42 1.07
C SER A 235 -8.61 -24.79 2.27
N GLU A 236 -8.94 -25.87 2.97
CA GLU A 236 -8.25 -26.32 4.18
C GLU A 236 -6.72 -26.46 4.01
N ASN A 237 -6.28 -26.94 2.85
CA ASN A 237 -4.86 -27.18 2.55
C ASN A 237 -4.05 -25.90 2.28
N LYS A 238 -4.72 -24.78 2.01
CA LYS A 238 -4.04 -23.51 1.68
C LYS A 238 -3.53 -22.84 2.95
N LYS A 239 -2.28 -22.40 2.91
CA LYS A 239 -1.68 -21.62 4.01
C LYS A 239 -1.97 -20.12 3.85
N LEU A 240 -1.74 -19.36 4.91
CA LEU A 240 -2.09 -17.93 4.97
C LEU A 240 -0.89 -17.08 5.37
N VAL A 241 -0.79 -15.88 4.81
CA VAL A 241 0.02 -14.80 5.38
C VAL A 241 -0.94 -13.69 5.80
N LEU A 242 -0.89 -13.26 7.05
CA LEU A 242 -1.83 -12.26 7.58
C LEU A 242 -1.19 -10.87 7.52
N ILE A 243 -1.86 -9.91 6.91
CA ILE A 243 -1.44 -8.51 6.82
C ILE A 243 -2.48 -7.66 7.54
N GLY A 244 -2.13 -7.17 8.73
CA GLY A 244 -3.00 -6.36 9.57
C GLY A 244 -2.56 -4.90 9.60
N HIS A 245 -3.51 -3.97 9.63
CA HIS A 245 -3.24 -2.55 9.93
C HIS A 245 -3.97 -2.10 11.19
N SER A 246 -3.29 -1.38 12.08
CA SER A 246 -3.86 -0.82 13.31
C SER A 246 -4.56 -1.91 14.16
N MET A 247 -5.84 -1.74 14.52
CA MET A 247 -6.66 -2.79 15.16
C MET A 247 -6.60 -4.15 14.43
N GLY A 248 -6.49 -4.15 13.09
CA GLY A 248 -6.35 -5.35 12.28
C GLY A 248 -5.11 -6.18 12.61
N THR A 249 -4.07 -5.58 13.21
CA THR A 249 -2.89 -6.30 13.72
C THR A 249 -3.24 -7.23 14.89
N HIS A 250 -4.07 -6.77 15.84
CA HIS A 250 -4.51 -7.58 16.96
C HIS A 250 -5.52 -8.65 16.54
N ILE A 251 -6.39 -8.35 15.57
CA ILE A 251 -7.25 -9.36 14.93
C ILE A 251 -6.37 -10.43 14.28
N SER A 252 -5.33 -10.04 13.55
CA SER A 252 -4.38 -10.98 12.92
C SER A 252 -3.68 -11.89 13.93
N ILE A 253 -3.18 -11.33 15.05
CA ILE A 253 -2.54 -12.09 16.12
C ILE A 253 -3.52 -13.12 16.74
N LYS A 254 -4.70 -12.66 17.16
CA LYS A 254 -5.73 -13.52 17.77
C LYS A 254 -6.23 -14.58 16.78
N LEU A 255 -6.37 -14.24 15.50
CA LEU A 255 -6.74 -15.15 14.43
C LEU A 255 -5.68 -16.23 14.20
N ALA A 256 -4.39 -15.86 14.14
CA ALA A 256 -3.29 -16.82 14.03
C ALA A 256 -3.25 -17.78 15.23
N LYS A 257 -3.54 -17.28 16.44
CA LYS A 257 -3.75 -18.12 17.63
C LYS A 257 -4.99 -19.02 17.53
N LYS A 258 -6.06 -18.63 16.83
CA LYS A 258 -7.28 -19.45 16.70
C LYS A 258 -7.14 -20.54 15.63
N LEU A 259 -6.54 -20.22 14.48
CA LEU A 259 -6.34 -21.13 13.35
C LEU A 259 -5.40 -22.30 13.68
N ALA A 260 -5.62 -23.45 13.05
CA ALA A 260 -4.81 -24.65 13.27
C ALA A 260 -3.29 -24.38 13.11
N ARG A 261 -2.46 -25.09 13.89
CA ARG A 261 -1.00 -24.99 13.82
C ARG A 261 -0.51 -25.21 12.38
N GLY A 262 0.40 -24.37 11.90
CA GLY A 262 0.91 -24.43 10.52
C GLY A 262 -0.03 -23.90 9.42
N LYS A 263 -1.25 -23.45 9.75
CA LYS A 263 -2.17 -22.81 8.79
C LYS A 263 -1.69 -21.43 8.36
N VAL A 264 -1.12 -20.67 9.30
CA VAL A 264 -0.47 -19.39 9.03
C VAL A 264 1.01 -19.65 8.76
N GLU A 265 1.57 -18.98 7.75
CA GLU A 265 3.01 -18.99 7.44
C GLU A 265 3.71 -17.78 8.03
N GLY A 266 3.05 -16.63 8.17
CA GLY A 266 3.65 -15.45 8.78
C GLY A 266 2.69 -14.28 8.94
N MET A 267 3.18 -13.19 9.54
CA MET A 267 2.39 -11.99 9.85
C MET A 267 3.13 -10.71 9.49
N ILE A 268 2.42 -9.74 8.91
CA ILE A 268 2.90 -8.38 8.67
C ILE A 268 1.96 -7.42 9.38
N LEU A 269 2.49 -6.66 10.35
CA LEU A 269 1.73 -5.86 11.30
C LEU A 269 2.08 -4.37 11.11
N LEU A 270 1.15 -3.63 10.52
CA LEU A 270 1.30 -2.23 10.14
C LEU A 270 0.70 -1.30 11.21
N SER A 271 1.51 -0.39 11.75
CA SER A 271 1.16 0.53 12.84
C SER A 271 0.38 -0.13 14.00
N PRO A 272 0.86 -1.25 14.57
CA PRO A 272 0.15 -1.95 15.63
C PRO A 272 0.02 -1.06 16.87
N PRO A 273 -1.17 -0.96 17.49
CA PRO A 273 -1.28 -0.48 18.85
C PRO A 273 -0.44 -1.34 19.80
N GLU A 274 -0.05 -0.76 20.94
CA GLU A 274 0.77 -1.45 21.93
C GLU A 274 0.10 -2.74 22.41
N ILE A 275 0.85 -3.85 22.31
CA ILE A 275 0.44 -5.19 22.75
C ILE A 275 0.35 -5.19 24.28
N GLU A 276 -0.70 -5.80 24.80
CA GLU A 276 -0.97 -5.80 26.24
C GLU A 276 -0.05 -6.80 26.96
N GLU A 277 0.69 -6.34 27.97
CA GLU A 277 1.54 -7.21 28.78
C GLU A 277 0.67 -8.18 29.60
N THR A 278 1.01 -9.47 29.57
CA THR A 278 0.34 -10.47 30.42
C THR A 278 0.76 -10.25 31.87
N GLN A 279 -0.01 -9.46 32.64
CA GLN A 279 0.11 -9.43 34.10
C GLN A 279 -0.70 -10.58 34.72
N GLU A 280 -0.16 -11.23 35.76
CA GLU A 280 -0.93 -12.12 36.63
C GLU A 280 -2.07 -11.33 37.28
N LEU A 281 -3.32 -11.68 36.93
CA LEU A 281 -4.55 -11.44 37.69
C LEU A 281 -4.74 -10.04 38.33
N VAL A 282 -4.49 -8.96 37.60
CA VAL A 282 -5.10 -7.65 37.92
C VAL A 282 -6.00 -7.26 36.75
N PRO A 283 -7.32 -7.07 36.96
CA PRO A 283 -8.19 -6.66 35.88
C PRO A 283 -7.67 -5.34 35.30
N ALA A 284 -7.31 -5.35 34.02
CA ALA A 284 -6.92 -4.14 33.30
C ALA A 284 -8.11 -3.16 33.31
N VAL A 285 -8.06 -2.20 34.23
CA VAL A 285 -9.01 -1.08 34.24
C VAL A 285 -8.62 -0.21 33.04
N HIS A 286 -9.24 -0.46 31.89
CA HIS A 286 -9.20 0.48 30.77
C HIS A 286 -9.72 1.83 31.27
N LYS A 287 -8.81 2.80 31.45
CA LYS A 287 -9.16 4.22 31.63
C LYS A 287 -9.74 4.74 30.32
N THR A 288 -10.96 4.32 30.00
CA THR A 288 -11.79 5.02 29.02
C THR A 288 -12.02 6.42 29.56
N SER A 289 -11.68 7.44 28.78
CA SER A 289 -11.89 8.83 29.17
C SER A 289 -13.38 9.04 29.51
N SER A 290 -13.68 9.87 30.51
CA SER A 290 -15.07 10.12 30.92
C SER A 290 -15.95 10.59 29.76
N ALA A 291 -15.37 11.32 28.80
CA ALA A 291 -16.03 11.72 27.55
C ALA A 291 -16.38 10.53 26.64
N PHE A 292 -15.52 9.51 26.56
CA PHE A 292 -15.81 8.32 25.76
C PHE A 292 -16.96 7.49 26.37
N LYS A 293 -17.01 7.36 27.70
CA LYS A 293 -18.15 6.72 28.37
C LYS A 293 -19.46 7.44 28.07
N LEU A 294 -19.44 8.78 28.10
CA LEU A 294 -20.59 9.61 27.71
C LEU A 294 -21.02 9.35 26.26
N PHE A 295 -20.07 9.30 25.32
CA PHE A 295 -20.38 9.02 23.91
C PHE A 295 -20.96 7.62 23.70
N THR A 296 -20.55 6.61 24.46
CA THR A 296 -21.17 5.28 24.36
C THR A 296 -22.59 5.24 24.94
N TYR A 297 -22.92 6.09 25.91
CA TYR A 297 -24.28 6.20 26.48
C TYR A 297 -25.21 7.05 25.60
N ALA A 298 -24.66 8.12 25.00
CA ALA A 298 -25.37 9.04 24.12
C ALA A 298 -24.62 9.19 22.78
N PRO A 299 -24.76 8.24 21.84
CA PRO A 299 -24.02 8.25 20.57
C PRO A 299 -24.22 9.51 19.72
N PHE A 300 -25.37 10.16 19.80
CA PHE A 300 -25.64 11.41 19.07
C PHE A 300 -24.68 12.54 19.48
N LEU A 301 -24.19 12.58 20.73
CA LEU A 301 -23.19 13.55 21.17
C LEU A 301 -21.84 13.35 20.44
N PHE A 302 -21.54 12.11 20.07
CA PHE A 302 -20.35 11.81 19.30
C PHE A 302 -20.47 12.27 17.84
N ASP A 303 -21.68 12.24 17.27
CA ASP A 303 -21.92 12.86 15.96
C ASP A 303 -21.62 14.35 15.98
N TYR A 304 -22.08 15.07 17.01
CA TYR A 304 -21.74 16.48 17.21
C TYR A 304 -20.23 16.72 17.36
N PHE A 305 -19.56 15.91 18.17
CA PHE A 305 -18.10 15.97 18.30
C PHE A 305 -17.40 15.76 16.94
N ARG A 306 -17.86 14.81 16.14
CA ARG A 306 -17.30 14.55 14.81
C ARG A 306 -17.61 15.65 13.82
N VAL A 307 -18.80 16.25 13.85
CA VAL A 307 -19.10 17.44 13.04
C VAL A 307 -18.10 18.54 13.40
N TRP A 308 -17.92 18.84 14.68
CA TRP A 308 -16.96 19.85 15.14
C TRP A 308 -15.52 19.60 14.66
N ASP A 309 -15.06 18.36 14.73
CA ASP A 309 -13.73 17.98 14.21
C ASP A 309 -13.60 18.21 12.70
N ARG A 310 -14.59 17.76 11.92
CA ARG A 310 -14.57 17.85 10.45
C ARG A 310 -14.73 19.25 9.88
N LEU A 311 -15.23 20.21 10.66
CA LEU A 311 -15.39 21.60 10.21
C LEU A 311 -14.10 22.22 9.67
N SER A 312 -12.95 21.84 10.21
CA SER A 312 -11.64 22.30 9.70
C SER A 312 -11.23 21.62 8.38
N GLY A 313 -12.11 20.80 7.79
CA GLY A 313 -11.96 20.15 6.50
C GLY A 313 -10.74 19.22 6.45
N LEU A 314 -9.92 19.41 5.42
CA LEU A 314 -8.71 18.64 5.18
C LEU A 314 -7.65 18.82 6.28
N ASN A 315 -7.73 19.89 7.05
CA ASN A 315 -6.84 20.19 8.19
C ASN A 315 -7.45 19.76 9.54
N SER A 316 -8.50 18.93 9.54
CA SER A 316 -9.13 18.42 10.76
C SER A 316 -8.17 17.58 11.63
N THR A 317 -8.47 17.50 12.93
CA THR A 317 -7.61 16.78 13.89
C THR A 317 -7.61 15.29 13.58
N SER A 318 -8.73 14.72 13.13
CA SER A 318 -8.80 13.32 12.71
C SER A 318 -7.93 13.00 11.48
N VAL A 319 -7.79 13.93 10.53
CA VAL A 319 -6.93 13.74 9.35
C VAL A 319 -5.46 13.85 9.73
N THR A 320 -5.06 14.93 10.41
CA THR A 320 -3.67 15.17 10.81
C THR A 320 -3.14 14.13 11.80
N ARG A 321 -4.01 13.51 12.60
CA ARG A 321 -3.64 12.41 13.50
C ARG A 321 -3.39 11.08 12.78
N GLN A 322 -4.06 10.84 11.65
CA GLN A 322 -3.85 9.67 10.80
C GLN A 322 -2.62 9.83 9.90
N LEU A 323 -2.40 11.05 9.41
CA LEU A 323 -1.21 11.44 8.68
C LEU A 323 -0.17 11.99 9.66
N SER A 324 0.59 13.01 9.27
CA SER A 324 1.45 13.77 10.18
C SER A 324 0.82 15.12 10.52
N LYS A 325 1.43 15.88 11.45
CA LYS A 325 1.01 17.26 11.74
C LYS A 325 1.49 18.28 10.69
N THR A 326 2.43 17.92 9.82
CA THR A 326 3.16 18.84 8.96
C THR A 326 3.45 18.21 7.60
N ASN A 327 3.33 19.01 6.53
CA ASN A 327 3.71 18.61 5.16
C ASN A 327 2.92 17.42 4.59
N ASN A 328 1.62 17.36 4.89
CA ASN A 328 0.75 16.41 4.21
C ASN A 328 0.38 16.93 2.83
N ALA A 329 0.61 16.11 1.81
CA ALA A 329 0.15 16.38 0.47
C ALA A 329 -1.39 16.54 0.44
N PHE A 330 -1.92 17.42 -0.42
CA PHE A 330 -3.35 17.71 -0.47
C PHE A 330 -4.15 16.43 -0.70
N TYR A 331 -3.70 15.59 -1.63
CA TYR A 331 -4.38 14.34 -1.97
C TYR A 331 -4.48 13.40 -0.76
N ASN A 332 -3.41 13.25 0.03
CA ASN A 332 -3.41 12.41 1.22
C ASN A 332 -4.45 12.90 2.25
N SER A 333 -4.49 14.22 2.48
CA SER A 333 -5.47 14.85 3.37
C SER A 333 -6.89 14.65 2.87
N LEU A 334 -7.12 14.82 1.56
CA LEU A 334 -8.40 14.58 0.90
C LEU A 334 -8.86 13.12 1.04
N ARG A 335 -8.00 12.15 0.73
CA ARG A 335 -8.36 10.72 0.81
C ARG A 335 -8.67 10.31 2.23
N GLN A 336 -7.84 10.71 3.18
CA GLN A 336 -8.09 10.44 4.58
C GLN A 336 -9.39 11.09 5.06
N PHE A 337 -9.66 12.33 4.66
CA PHE A 337 -10.92 13.02 4.98
C PHE A 337 -12.13 12.32 4.35
N ARG A 338 -12.03 11.90 3.09
CA ARG A 338 -13.09 11.14 2.39
C ARG A 338 -13.42 9.85 3.11
N TRP A 339 -12.43 9.12 3.61
CA TRP A 339 -12.65 7.91 4.43
C TRP A 339 -13.28 8.27 5.78
N ASN A 340 -12.84 9.34 6.43
CA ASN A 340 -13.43 9.79 7.68
C ASN A 340 -14.92 10.15 7.53
N LEU A 341 -15.35 10.69 6.38
CA LEU A 341 -16.76 10.98 6.08
C LEU A 341 -17.63 9.72 5.92
N ASP A 342 -17.02 8.60 5.53
CA ASP A 342 -17.73 7.33 5.34
C ASP A 342 -17.90 6.52 6.63
N VAL A 343 -17.09 6.81 7.66
CA VAL A 343 -17.16 6.09 8.93
C VAL A 343 -18.43 6.47 9.68
N ASN A 344 -19.26 5.49 10.03
CA ASN A 344 -20.43 5.66 10.89
C ASN A 344 -20.02 5.79 12.37
N SER A 345 -20.56 6.78 13.08
CA SER A 345 -20.21 7.07 14.47
C SER A 345 -20.61 5.96 15.45
N SER A 346 -21.81 5.39 15.28
CA SER A 346 -22.28 4.28 16.13
C SER A 346 -21.37 3.06 15.95
N MET A 347 -21.02 2.72 14.70
CA MET A 347 -20.08 1.62 14.44
C MET A 347 -18.72 1.89 15.09
N LEU A 348 -18.16 3.08 14.91
CA LEU A 348 -16.88 3.45 15.51
C LEU A 348 -16.89 3.30 17.04
N LEU A 349 -17.97 3.71 17.70
CA LEU A 349 -18.14 3.54 19.16
C LEU A 349 -18.28 2.07 19.58
N LYS A 350 -19.01 1.25 18.80
CA LYS A 350 -19.15 -0.19 19.06
C LYS A 350 -17.78 -0.88 19.05
N TYR A 351 -17.00 -0.68 17.99
CA TYR A 351 -15.64 -1.23 17.91
C TYR A 351 -14.72 -0.67 18.99
N ALA A 352 -14.75 0.63 19.26
CA ALA A 352 -13.89 1.23 20.28
C ALA A 352 -14.21 0.74 21.70
N LYS A 353 -15.49 0.49 22.03
CA LYS A 353 -15.90 -0.12 23.29
C LYS A 353 -15.54 -1.62 23.35
N GLY A 354 -15.68 -2.32 22.23
CA GLY A 354 -15.40 -3.74 22.09
C GLY A 354 -13.92 -4.08 21.87
N PHE A 355 -13.06 -3.10 21.64
CA PHE A 355 -11.66 -3.33 21.34
C PHE A 355 -10.95 -3.94 22.57
N ARG A 356 -10.39 -5.14 22.37
CA ARG A 356 -9.54 -5.86 23.33
C ARG A 356 -8.23 -6.15 22.62
N ARG A 357 -7.14 -5.62 23.16
CA ARG A 357 -5.82 -5.78 22.56
C ARG A 357 -5.40 -7.24 22.67
N ALA A 358 -4.61 -7.68 21.69
CA ALA A 358 -3.86 -8.94 21.82
C ALA A 358 -2.83 -8.78 22.95
N THR A 359 -2.68 -9.84 23.73
CA THR A 359 -1.68 -9.91 24.80
C THR A 359 -0.33 -10.40 24.28
N THR A 360 0.73 -10.25 25.07
CA THR A 360 2.03 -10.88 24.80
C THR A 360 1.93 -12.40 24.73
N SER A 361 1.06 -13.02 25.54
CA SER A 361 0.73 -14.45 25.44
C SER A 361 0.04 -14.81 24.11
N ASP A 362 -0.91 -13.99 23.65
CA ASP A 362 -1.54 -14.18 22.33
C ASP A 362 -0.51 -14.10 21.20
N LEU A 363 0.39 -13.11 21.26
CA LEU A 363 1.46 -12.94 20.28
C LEU A 363 2.42 -14.14 20.29
N LEU A 364 2.83 -14.61 21.48
CA LEU A 364 3.71 -15.75 21.63
C LEU A 364 3.08 -16.99 20.98
N VAL A 365 1.86 -17.36 21.37
CA VAL A 365 1.17 -18.54 20.82
C VAL A 365 0.94 -18.41 19.32
N ALA A 366 0.62 -17.22 18.82
CA ALA A 366 0.47 -16.97 17.39
C ALA A 366 1.79 -17.27 16.64
N VAL A 367 2.91 -16.71 17.09
CA VAL A 367 4.23 -16.90 16.46
C VAL A 367 4.71 -18.34 16.62
N GLU A 368 4.55 -18.97 17.78
CA GLU A 368 4.89 -20.39 17.99
C GLU A 368 4.18 -21.31 17.00
N ARG A 369 2.94 -21.00 16.58
CA ARG A 369 2.21 -21.86 15.63
C ARG A 369 2.80 -21.93 14.22
N PHE A 370 3.69 -21.00 13.85
CA PHE A 370 4.31 -20.95 12.52
C PHE A 370 5.84 -20.78 12.49
N ASN A 371 6.46 -20.51 13.64
CA ASN A 371 7.91 -20.38 13.84
C ASN A 371 8.48 -21.45 14.81
N ASP A 372 7.97 -22.68 14.76
CA ASP A 372 8.30 -23.80 15.66
C ASP A 372 9.33 -24.80 15.13
N ASN A 373 9.95 -24.55 13.99
CA ASN A 373 10.97 -25.42 13.42
C ASN A 373 12.37 -24.81 13.56
N PRO A 374 13.14 -25.13 14.62
CA PRO A 374 14.49 -24.62 14.82
C PRO A 374 15.48 -25.05 13.73
N CYS A 375 15.17 -26.09 12.94
CA CYS A 375 16.06 -26.59 11.90
C CYS A 375 15.89 -25.85 10.56
N ASP A 376 14.83 -25.06 10.38
CA ASP A 376 14.55 -24.38 9.12
C ASP A 376 15.22 -23.01 9.07
N LYS A 377 16.34 -22.95 8.34
CA LYS A 377 17.18 -21.76 8.12
C LYS A 377 16.44 -20.54 7.53
N HIS A 378 15.30 -20.76 6.89
CA HIS A 378 14.50 -19.73 6.23
C HIS A 378 13.25 -19.32 7.01
N THR A 379 13.02 -19.88 8.20
CA THR A 379 11.75 -19.68 8.92
C THR A 379 11.81 -18.70 10.07
N TYR A 380 12.97 -18.14 10.39
CA TYR A 380 13.09 -17.48 11.68
C TYR A 380 12.37 -16.14 11.76
N GLU A 381 12.45 -15.25 10.76
CA GLU A 381 11.92 -13.88 10.87
C GLU A 381 10.63 -13.66 10.06
N LYS A 382 9.63 -14.56 10.13
CA LYS A 382 8.37 -14.43 9.36
C LYS A 382 7.33 -13.44 9.94
N THR A 383 7.71 -12.67 10.96
CA THR A 383 6.88 -11.61 11.54
C THR A 383 7.54 -10.25 11.29
N LEU A 384 6.82 -9.34 10.63
CA LEU A 384 7.29 -7.98 10.35
C LEU A 384 6.41 -6.94 11.05
N PHE A 385 7.02 -6.06 11.84
CA PHE A 385 6.38 -4.88 12.40
C PHE A 385 6.82 -3.64 11.62
N ILE A 386 5.88 -2.81 11.17
CA ILE A 386 6.17 -1.53 10.53
C ILE A 386 5.43 -0.42 11.25
N GLY A 387 6.10 0.71 11.54
CA GLY A 387 5.49 1.86 12.21
C GLY A 387 6.05 3.19 11.70
N GLY A 388 5.24 4.25 11.74
CA GLY A 388 5.65 5.58 11.32
C GLY A 388 6.27 6.36 12.47
N SER A 389 7.36 7.09 12.23
CA SER A 389 8.06 7.89 13.27
C SER A 389 7.17 8.99 13.86
N ASN A 390 6.21 9.49 13.07
CA ASN A 390 5.31 10.59 13.43
C ASN A 390 3.89 10.09 13.78
N ASP A 391 3.69 8.78 13.95
CA ASP A 391 2.40 8.17 14.29
C ASP A 391 1.89 8.69 15.64
N GLN A 392 0.78 9.43 15.60
CA GLN A 392 0.13 10.03 16.78
C GLN A 392 -0.95 9.13 17.39
N LEU A 393 -1.27 7.99 16.76
CA LEU A 393 -2.28 7.04 17.21
C LEU A 393 -1.63 5.87 17.94
N THR A 394 -0.62 5.28 17.32
CA THR A 394 0.10 4.12 17.84
C THR A 394 1.59 4.44 17.82
N GLY A 395 2.12 4.85 18.97
CA GLY A 395 3.51 5.29 19.05
C GLY A 395 4.48 4.23 18.56
N VAL A 396 5.46 4.62 17.74
CA VAL A 396 6.44 3.73 17.09
C VAL A 396 7.20 2.81 18.07
N LYS A 397 7.28 3.18 19.35
CA LYS A 397 7.83 2.32 20.41
C LYS A 397 7.14 0.94 20.50
N ALA A 398 5.88 0.84 20.10
CA ALA A 398 5.13 -0.43 20.10
C ALA A 398 5.78 -1.50 19.21
N ILE A 399 6.29 -1.12 18.03
CA ILE A 399 6.91 -2.10 17.11
C ILE A 399 8.21 -2.68 17.69
N TYR A 400 9.03 -1.84 18.34
CA TYR A 400 10.26 -2.26 18.99
C TYR A 400 10.01 -3.11 20.23
N LYS A 401 8.97 -2.80 21.01
CA LYS A 401 8.56 -3.62 22.15
C LYS A 401 8.14 -5.02 21.72
N GLY A 402 7.31 -5.13 20.68
CA GLY A 402 6.88 -6.42 20.14
C GLY A 402 8.04 -7.26 19.61
N ASP A 403 8.94 -6.65 18.84
CA ASP A 403 10.13 -7.33 18.29
C ASP A 403 11.08 -7.79 19.40
N LYS A 404 11.36 -6.92 20.38
CA LYS A 404 12.19 -7.26 21.54
C LYS A 404 11.58 -8.39 22.38
N PHE A 405 10.28 -8.31 22.69
CA PHE A 405 9.60 -9.35 23.45
C PHE A 405 9.74 -10.72 22.79
N LEU A 406 9.56 -10.79 21.47
CA LEU A 406 9.73 -12.03 20.71
C LEU A 406 11.18 -12.51 20.70
N ALA A 407 12.14 -11.61 20.49
CA ALA A 407 13.55 -11.97 20.50
C ALA A 407 14.00 -12.52 21.86
N ASP A 408 13.60 -11.87 22.95
CA ASP A 408 13.90 -12.27 24.32
C ASP A 408 13.23 -13.62 24.67
N THR A 409 11.96 -13.80 24.30
CA THR A 409 11.20 -15.02 24.64
C THR A 409 11.70 -16.25 23.89
N PHE A 410 12.05 -16.12 22.61
CA PHE A 410 12.56 -17.25 21.81
C PHE A 410 14.08 -17.43 21.95
N GLY A 411 14.79 -16.51 22.62
CA GLY A 411 16.25 -16.50 22.70
C GLY A 411 16.95 -16.33 21.35
N ARG A 412 16.24 -15.84 20.34
CA ARG A 412 16.71 -15.65 18.95
C ARG A 412 15.81 -14.69 18.20
N LYS A 413 16.31 -14.10 17.12
CA LYS A 413 15.52 -13.19 16.27
C LYS A 413 14.43 -13.95 15.52
N VAL A 414 13.16 -13.70 15.85
CA VAL A 414 11.99 -14.31 15.18
C VAL A 414 11.08 -13.32 14.45
N SER A 415 11.44 -12.05 14.48
CA SER A 415 10.71 -10.95 13.90
C SER A 415 11.66 -9.85 13.45
N SER A 416 11.14 -8.85 12.75
CA SER A 416 11.85 -7.62 12.43
C SER A 416 10.94 -6.42 12.67
N SER A 417 11.51 -5.31 13.15
CA SER A 417 10.84 -4.02 13.25
C SER A 417 11.44 -3.01 12.28
N VAL A 418 10.59 -2.28 11.53
CA VAL A 418 11.00 -1.21 10.61
C VAL A 418 10.26 0.08 10.94
N GLU A 419 11.00 1.10 11.34
CA GLU A 419 10.49 2.46 11.49
C GLU A 419 10.64 3.25 10.18
N VAL A 420 9.59 4.00 9.83
CA VAL A 420 9.55 4.78 8.60
C VAL A 420 9.46 6.26 8.97
N LYS A 421 10.50 7.00 8.58
CA LYS A 421 10.64 8.43 8.87
C LYS A 421 9.54 9.25 8.19
N ASP A 422 9.07 10.27 8.90
CA ASP A 422 8.10 11.28 8.44
C ASP A 422 6.75 10.73 8.00
N VAL A 423 6.35 9.60 8.60
CA VAL A 423 5.05 8.98 8.33
C VAL A 423 4.22 8.88 9.60
N GLY A 424 2.92 9.14 9.45
CA GLY A 424 1.91 8.91 10.48
C GLY A 424 1.43 7.47 10.55
N HIS A 425 0.14 7.31 10.88
CA HIS A 425 -0.52 6.01 11.01
C HIS A 425 -0.92 5.39 9.66
N SER A 426 -1.30 6.21 8.68
CA SER A 426 -1.70 5.79 7.33
C SER A 426 -0.49 5.53 6.43
N LEU A 427 0.34 4.55 6.81
CA LEU A 427 1.62 4.22 6.14
C LEU A 427 1.52 4.11 4.62
N LEU A 428 0.58 3.28 4.14
CA LEU A 428 0.38 2.98 2.72
C LEU A 428 -0.25 4.12 1.93
N LEU A 429 -0.87 5.10 2.60
CA LEU A 429 -1.38 6.30 1.94
C LEU A 429 -0.24 7.31 1.72
N VAL A 430 0.65 7.46 2.70
CA VAL A 430 1.70 8.50 2.66
C VAL A 430 2.92 8.06 1.86
N LYS A 431 3.41 6.82 2.05
CA LYS A 431 4.59 6.30 1.34
C LYS A 431 4.30 4.94 0.66
N PRO A 432 3.34 4.87 -0.28
CA PRO A 432 2.84 3.61 -0.82
C PRO A 432 3.92 2.69 -1.38
N GLU A 433 4.76 3.18 -2.29
CA GLU A 433 5.78 2.39 -2.99
C GLU A 433 6.90 1.95 -2.04
N TYR A 434 7.33 2.83 -1.15
CA TYR A 434 8.40 2.55 -0.19
C TYR A 434 8.00 1.44 0.79
N ILE A 435 6.82 1.57 1.40
CA ILE A 435 6.27 0.56 2.33
C ILE A 435 6.03 -0.76 1.60
N SER A 436 5.46 -0.71 0.39
CA SER A 436 5.21 -1.93 -0.39
C SER A 436 6.50 -2.64 -0.79
N GLY A 437 7.55 -1.89 -1.10
CA GLY A 437 8.90 -2.42 -1.34
C GLY A 437 9.49 -3.11 -0.11
N ILE A 438 9.41 -2.50 1.07
CA ILE A 438 9.85 -3.12 2.34
C ILE A 438 9.14 -4.46 2.57
N ILE A 439 7.82 -4.49 2.38
CA ILE A 439 7.02 -5.70 2.60
C ILE A 439 7.35 -6.78 1.58
N LEU A 440 7.46 -6.43 0.28
CA LEU A 440 7.86 -7.38 -0.75
C LEU A 440 9.24 -7.95 -0.44
N ASN A 441 10.23 -7.10 -0.13
CA ASN A 441 11.59 -7.53 0.22
C ASN A 441 11.61 -8.45 1.46
N HIS A 442 10.74 -8.21 2.44
CA HIS A 442 10.60 -9.10 3.59
C HIS A 442 10.00 -10.46 3.21
N ILE A 443 8.87 -10.48 2.49
CA ILE A 443 8.25 -11.72 2.01
C ILE A 443 9.28 -12.51 1.20
N GLU A 444 10.00 -11.81 0.33
CA GLU A 444 10.98 -12.41 -0.54
C GLU A 444 12.20 -12.95 0.23
N SER A 445 12.77 -12.20 1.17
CA SER A 445 13.97 -12.64 1.89
C SER A 445 13.69 -13.64 3.03
N LYS A 446 12.52 -13.56 3.67
CA LYS A 446 12.23 -14.27 4.93
C LYS A 446 11.25 -15.43 4.80
N PHE A 447 10.54 -15.58 3.68
CA PHE A 447 9.66 -16.73 3.47
C PHE A 447 10.36 -17.81 2.64
N PRO A 448 10.13 -19.11 2.92
CA PRO A 448 10.73 -20.21 2.18
C PRO A 448 10.48 -20.10 0.68
N GLU A 449 11.52 -20.33 -0.12
CA GLU A 449 11.46 -20.21 -1.58
C GLU A 449 10.39 -21.12 -2.20
N ARG A 450 10.15 -22.29 -1.59
CA ARG A 450 9.08 -23.24 -1.99
C ARG A 450 7.67 -22.65 -1.99
N LEU A 451 7.41 -21.52 -1.29
CA LEU A 451 6.10 -20.88 -1.26
C LEU A 451 5.85 -20.01 -2.51
N HIS A 452 6.89 -19.75 -3.30
CA HIS A 452 6.82 -19.08 -4.60
C HIS A 452 6.14 -17.70 -4.58
N LEU A 453 6.28 -16.98 -3.48
CA LEU A 453 5.78 -15.62 -3.27
C LEU A 453 6.68 -14.55 -3.92
N SER A 454 7.10 -14.78 -5.17
CA SER A 454 7.95 -13.84 -5.90
C SER A 454 7.39 -13.59 -7.29
N PRO A 455 7.37 -12.34 -7.75
CA PRO A 455 6.98 -12.01 -9.11
C PRO A 455 7.87 -12.71 -10.17
N ALA A 456 9.16 -12.90 -9.88
CA ALA A 456 10.10 -13.56 -10.79
C ALA A 456 9.75 -15.04 -11.07
N TRP A 457 9.32 -15.79 -10.05
CA TRP A 457 8.85 -17.16 -10.25
C TRP A 457 7.61 -17.20 -11.17
N VAL A 458 6.65 -16.28 -10.97
CA VAL A 458 5.47 -16.18 -11.84
C VAL A 458 5.88 -15.97 -13.30
N LEU A 459 6.87 -15.13 -13.57
CA LEU A 459 7.37 -14.94 -14.93
C LEU A 459 8.06 -16.17 -15.49
N LYS A 460 8.89 -16.86 -14.70
CA LYS A 460 9.51 -18.12 -15.12
C LYS A 460 8.44 -19.12 -15.56
N VAL A 461 7.36 -19.24 -14.79
CA VAL A 461 6.25 -20.12 -15.15
C VAL A 461 5.51 -19.63 -16.40
N LYS A 462 5.23 -18.33 -16.53
CA LYS A 462 4.60 -17.78 -17.76
C LYS A 462 5.46 -18.05 -19.00
N ALA A 463 6.78 -17.88 -18.90
CA ALA A 463 7.71 -18.15 -20.00
C ALA A 463 7.72 -19.63 -20.39
N LEU A 464 7.68 -20.54 -19.41
CA LEU A 464 7.55 -21.99 -19.64
C LEU A 464 6.23 -22.35 -20.34
N ILE A 465 5.11 -21.71 -19.97
CA ILE A 465 3.77 -22.01 -20.55
C ILE A 465 3.67 -21.52 -22.00
N SER A 466 4.25 -20.38 -22.32
CA SER A 466 3.97 -19.65 -23.57
C SER A 466 5.10 -19.67 -24.60
N GLY A 467 6.21 -20.35 -24.32
CA GLY A 467 7.35 -20.51 -25.24
C GLY A 467 8.13 -19.20 -25.45
N ASP A 468 8.72 -18.68 -24.38
CA ASP A 468 9.56 -17.45 -24.33
C ASP A 468 8.93 -16.17 -24.94
N LYS A 469 7.61 -16.16 -25.17
CA LYS A 469 6.84 -14.96 -25.59
C LYS A 469 6.83 -13.85 -24.54
N TRP A 470 7.14 -14.19 -23.29
CA TRP A 470 7.38 -13.25 -22.19
C TRP A 470 8.87 -12.98 -21.96
N GLY A 471 9.75 -13.64 -22.69
CA GLY A 471 11.09 -13.15 -22.97
C GLY A 471 11.00 -11.76 -23.62
N LEU A 472 12.04 -10.96 -23.43
CA LEU A 472 12.10 -9.59 -23.93
C LEU A 472 11.72 -9.53 -25.42
N LYS A 473 10.69 -8.73 -25.76
CA LYS A 473 10.39 -8.40 -27.15
C LYS A 473 11.67 -7.87 -27.80
N ASN A 474 12.23 -8.63 -28.73
CA ASN A 474 13.51 -8.36 -29.40
C ASN A 474 14.71 -8.41 -28.43
N GLU A 475 15.06 -9.59 -27.94
CA GLU A 475 16.25 -9.84 -27.09
C GLU A 475 17.54 -9.26 -27.70
N LEU A 476 17.77 -9.45 -29.01
CA LEU A 476 18.91 -8.87 -29.73
C LEU A 476 18.97 -7.34 -29.54
N LYS A 477 17.84 -6.67 -29.81
CA LYS A 477 17.72 -5.22 -29.61
C LYS A 477 17.98 -4.82 -28.17
N TRP A 478 17.57 -5.62 -27.18
CA TRP A 478 17.84 -5.31 -25.78
C TRP A 478 19.31 -5.52 -25.41
N SER A 479 19.93 -6.59 -25.93
CA SER A 479 21.32 -6.95 -25.67
C SER A 479 22.26 -5.84 -26.11
N ASP A 480 22.03 -5.29 -27.32
CA ASP A 480 22.84 -4.25 -27.95
C ASP A 480 22.77 -2.87 -27.23
N LEU A 481 21.83 -2.69 -26.31
CA LEU A 481 21.68 -1.40 -25.59
C LEU A 481 22.64 -1.30 -24.41
N GLN A 482 23.17 -0.10 -24.20
CA GLN A 482 23.91 0.29 -23.01
C GLN A 482 23.13 -0.12 -21.74
N PRO A 483 23.69 -1.01 -20.90
CA PRO A 483 22.95 -1.57 -19.77
C PRO A 483 22.58 -0.52 -18.72
N ILE A 484 23.57 0.23 -18.24
CA ILE A 484 23.45 1.28 -17.21
C ILE A 484 24.06 2.57 -17.78
N SER A 485 23.44 3.72 -17.54
CA SER A 485 23.98 5.02 -17.93
C SER A 485 25.28 5.32 -17.19
N PHE A 486 26.11 6.23 -17.72
CA PHE A 486 27.12 6.90 -16.90
C PHE A 486 26.43 7.82 -15.87
N ASN A 487 27.21 8.47 -15.00
CA ASN A 487 26.64 9.55 -14.19
C ASN A 487 26.03 10.62 -15.09
N ILE A 488 24.83 11.06 -14.73
CA ILE A 488 24.19 12.21 -15.37
C ILE A 488 24.77 13.45 -14.70
N THR A 489 25.43 14.30 -15.49
CA THR A 489 26.16 15.46 -14.97
C THR A 489 25.85 16.73 -15.73
N ARG A 490 25.96 17.87 -15.06
CA ARG A 490 26.05 19.19 -15.70
C ARG A 490 27.32 19.93 -15.26
N ARG A 491 27.58 21.08 -15.86
CA ARG A 491 28.73 21.97 -15.52
C ARG A 491 30.07 21.22 -15.52
N ASN A 492 30.35 20.49 -16.61
CA ASN A 492 31.59 19.72 -16.80
C ASN A 492 31.87 18.67 -15.71
N GLY A 493 30.83 18.07 -15.12
CA GLY A 493 30.98 16.96 -14.17
C GLY A 493 31.05 17.37 -12.70
N SER A 494 30.93 18.66 -12.38
CA SER A 494 30.95 19.13 -10.98
C SER A 494 29.65 18.82 -10.22
N ASP A 495 28.53 18.72 -10.93
CA ASP A 495 27.21 18.44 -10.37
C ASP A 495 26.71 17.10 -10.93
N ILE A 496 26.52 16.12 -10.06
CA ILE A 496 26.23 14.72 -10.39
C ILE A 496 24.86 14.36 -9.82
N ALA A 497 23.97 13.86 -10.69
CA ALA A 497 22.67 13.37 -10.26
C ALA A 497 22.79 12.04 -9.49
N PRO A 498 21.95 11.81 -8.45
CA PRO A 498 21.95 10.59 -7.65
C PRO A 498 21.21 9.43 -8.35
N MET A 499 21.11 9.43 -9.69
CA MET A 499 20.35 8.44 -10.45
C MET A 499 21.07 7.98 -11.71
N LEU A 500 20.82 6.73 -12.08
CA LEU A 500 21.29 6.12 -13.31
C LEU A 500 20.10 5.59 -14.13
N GLY A 501 20.10 5.82 -15.43
CA GLY A 501 19.13 5.22 -16.35
C GLY A 501 19.61 3.84 -16.82
N MET A 502 18.85 2.79 -16.54
CA MET A 502 19.22 1.42 -16.94
C MET A 502 18.12 0.71 -17.72
N LYS A 503 18.52 -0.31 -18.51
CA LYS A 503 17.56 -1.26 -19.10
C LYS A 503 17.10 -2.25 -18.03
N THR A 504 15.92 -2.85 -18.21
CA THR A 504 15.43 -3.90 -17.29
C THR A 504 16.46 -5.00 -17.15
N LEU A 505 16.64 -5.57 -15.95
CA LEU A 505 17.55 -6.71 -15.73
C LEU A 505 16.89 -8.01 -16.17
N ARG A 506 17.69 -9.09 -16.25
CA ARG A 506 17.22 -10.46 -16.47
C ARG A 506 17.93 -11.40 -15.52
N GLU A 507 17.19 -12.31 -14.90
CA GLU A 507 17.75 -13.22 -13.88
C GLU A 507 18.96 -14.03 -14.40
N GLY A 508 18.83 -14.63 -15.58
CA GLY A 508 19.84 -15.52 -16.17
C GLY A 508 20.79 -14.86 -17.17
N ASP A 509 20.83 -13.54 -17.26
CA ASP A 509 21.69 -12.86 -18.23
C ASP A 509 23.13 -12.74 -17.73
N ASN A 510 24.09 -13.11 -18.59
CA ASN A 510 25.51 -13.15 -18.24
C ASN A 510 26.12 -11.76 -17.99
N ASN A 511 25.46 -10.68 -18.42
CA ASN A 511 26.02 -9.33 -18.36
C ASN A 511 25.16 -8.36 -17.53
N HIS A 512 23.83 -8.48 -17.56
CA HIS A 512 22.89 -7.53 -16.95
C HIS A 512 21.80 -8.24 -16.12
N SER A 513 22.27 -8.95 -15.09
CA SER A 513 21.47 -9.63 -14.06
C SER A 513 21.64 -8.97 -12.69
N PRO A 514 20.75 -9.24 -11.71
CA PRO A 514 20.90 -8.70 -10.36
C PRO A 514 22.27 -8.96 -9.73
N ALA A 515 22.74 -10.21 -9.79
CA ALA A 515 24.03 -10.61 -9.24
C ALA A 515 25.19 -9.86 -9.91
N ASN A 516 25.18 -9.75 -11.24
CA ASN A 516 26.21 -9.04 -11.97
C ASN A 516 26.22 -7.54 -11.65
N VAL A 517 25.05 -6.91 -11.58
CA VAL A 517 24.95 -5.49 -11.22
C VAL A 517 25.41 -5.25 -9.79
N GLU A 518 25.04 -6.09 -8.83
CA GLU A 518 25.52 -5.92 -7.46
C GLU A 518 27.04 -6.10 -7.35
N LEU A 519 27.61 -7.10 -8.03
CA LEU A 519 29.06 -7.30 -8.12
C LEU A 519 29.76 -6.08 -8.74
N MET A 520 29.17 -5.44 -9.75
CA MET A 520 29.72 -4.24 -10.39
C MET A 520 29.88 -3.04 -9.44
N PHE A 521 29.06 -2.93 -8.39
CA PHE A 521 29.09 -1.80 -7.45
C PHE A 521 29.73 -2.13 -6.09
N TYR A 522 29.85 -3.40 -5.71
CA TYR A 522 30.24 -3.78 -4.35
C TYR A 522 31.43 -4.77 -4.25
N ASN A 523 31.95 -5.33 -5.33
CA ASN A 523 33.12 -6.21 -5.24
C ASN A 523 34.44 -5.42 -5.17
N SER A 524 35.26 -5.71 -4.17
CA SER A 524 36.50 -4.99 -3.81
C SER A 524 37.70 -5.27 -4.71
N ASP A 525 37.70 -6.38 -5.47
CA ASP A 525 38.81 -6.73 -6.38
C ASP A 525 38.77 -5.93 -7.70
N GLN A 526 37.74 -5.12 -7.90
CA GLN A 526 37.72 -4.03 -8.88
C GLN A 526 37.66 -2.71 -8.12
N VAL A 527 38.82 -2.26 -7.65
CA VAL A 527 38.99 -0.87 -7.20
C VAL A 527 38.58 0.05 -8.35
N ASN A 528 37.44 0.72 -8.18
CA ASN A 528 36.74 1.61 -9.11
C ASN A 528 35.88 0.92 -10.19
N SER A 529 34.61 0.71 -9.83
CA SER A 529 33.41 1.11 -10.58
C SER A 529 33.29 0.72 -12.07
N ILE A 530 32.04 0.60 -12.53
CA ILE A 530 31.75 0.75 -13.97
C ILE A 530 32.55 1.97 -14.46
N LYS A 531 33.49 1.79 -15.41
CA LYS A 531 34.32 2.89 -15.93
C LYS A 531 33.43 4.08 -16.25
N GLY A 532 33.59 5.20 -15.54
CA GLY A 532 32.77 6.40 -15.73
C GLY A 532 31.52 6.52 -14.84
N VAL A 533 31.37 5.69 -13.81
CA VAL A 533 30.35 5.85 -12.75
C VAL A 533 31.02 6.07 -11.39
N LYS A 534 30.63 7.13 -10.70
CA LYS A 534 31.00 7.51 -9.34
C LYS A 534 29.77 7.35 -8.44
N GLY A 535 29.93 6.64 -7.32
CA GLY A 535 28.90 6.37 -6.32
C GLY A 535 28.54 4.89 -6.20
N LYS A 536 27.70 4.56 -5.22
CA LYS A 536 27.24 3.19 -4.93
C LYS A 536 25.76 3.04 -5.22
N LEU A 537 25.39 2.06 -6.05
CA LEU A 537 24.00 1.75 -6.33
C LEU A 537 23.35 1.12 -5.11
N ILE A 538 22.41 1.80 -4.47
CA ILE A 538 21.72 1.31 -3.25
C ILE A 538 20.32 0.77 -3.54
N ALA A 539 19.71 1.21 -4.64
CA ALA A 539 18.33 0.83 -4.95
C ALA A 539 18.06 0.83 -6.46
N ILE A 540 17.02 0.09 -6.85
CA ILE A 540 16.46 0.07 -8.18
C ILE A 540 14.98 0.43 -8.12
N ILE A 541 14.56 1.41 -8.91
CA ILE A 541 13.18 1.77 -9.16
C ILE A 541 12.75 1.21 -10.52
N ASP A 542 11.88 0.22 -10.48
CA ASP A 542 11.19 -0.32 -11.65
C ASP A 542 9.92 0.48 -11.92
N ILE A 543 9.92 1.23 -13.02
CA ILE A 543 8.77 2.04 -13.45
C ILE A 543 7.88 1.35 -14.49
N SER A 544 8.14 0.08 -14.81
CA SER A 544 7.29 -0.71 -15.71
C SER A 544 5.93 -1.03 -15.07
N ALA A 545 4.92 -1.35 -15.88
CA ALA A 545 3.61 -1.77 -15.38
C ALA A 545 3.64 -3.24 -14.93
N ASP A 546 4.30 -4.07 -15.73
CA ASP A 546 4.39 -5.52 -15.53
C ASP A 546 5.47 -5.89 -14.51
N ILE A 547 5.46 -7.14 -14.07
CA ILE A 547 6.48 -7.71 -13.21
C ILE A 547 7.89 -7.65 -13.85
N PRO A 548 8.97 -7.36 -13.09
CA PRO A 548 10.34 -7.43 -13.61
C PRO A 548 10.77 -8.86 -13.98
N PRO A 549 11.50 -9.09 -15.09
CA PRO A 549 12.03 -10.40 -15.51
C PRO A 549 13.26 -10.86 -14.70
N TYR A 550 13.33 -10.45 -13.44
CA TYR A 550 14.37 -10.78 -12.48
C TYR A 550 13.78 -10.78 -11.07
N SER A 551 14.42 -11.52 -10.17
CA SER A 551 14.04 -11.65 -8.77
C SER A 551 14.73 -10.57 -7.95
N PRO A 552 13.96 -9.70 -7.26
CA PRO A 552 14.55 -8.76 -6.31
C PRO A 552 15.38 -9.43 -5.22
N LYS A 553 15.03 -10.65 -4.78
CA LYS A 553 15.86 -11.48 -3.86
C LYS A 553 17.31 -11.68 -4.29
N SER A 554 17.57 -11.61 -5.59
CA SER A 554 18.90 -11.88 -6.11
C SER A 554 19.89 -10.77 -5.77
N PHE A 555 19.39 -9.63 -5.29
CA PHE A 555 20.17 -8.61 -4.62
C PHE A 555 20.32 -8.90 -3.12
N LYS A 556 21.53 -8.71 -2.59
CA LYS A 556 21.81 -8.79 -1.15
C LYS A 556 21.90 -7.40 -0.52
N ILE A 557 22.33 -6.40 -1.29
CA ILE A 557 22.58 -5.03 -0.83
C ILE A 557 21.60 -4.08 -1.50
N ILE A 558 21.38 -4.23 -2.81
CA ILE A 558 20.54 -3.31 -3.59
C ILE A 558 19.06 -3.58 -3.30
N GLN A 559 18.31 -2.55 -2.92
CA GLN A 559 16.88 -2.67 -2.64
C GLN A 559 16.03 -2.40 -3.88
N TYR A 560 15.00 -3.22 -4.09
CA TYR A 560 14.07 -3.05 -5.21
C TYR A 560 12.81 -2.32 -4.78
N TYR A 561 12.35 -1.40 -5.63
CA TYR A 561 11.11 -0.65 -5.47
C TYR A 561 10.33 -0.61 -6.78
N LYS A 562 9.02 -0.86 -6.69
CA LYS A 562 8.09 -0.75 -7.82
C LYS A 562 7.43 0.62 -7.79
N CYS A 563 7.53 1.39 -8.87
CA CYS A 563 6.85 2.66 -9.07
C CYS A 563 6.16 2.66 -10.44
N ALA A 564 5.12 1.84 -10.58
CA ALA A 564 4.54 1.50 -11.87
C ALA A 564 4.01 2.72 -12.63
N THR A 565 4.27 2.76 -13.94
CA THR A 565 3.72 3.77 -14.88
C THR A 565 2.98 3.10 -16.03
N VAL A 566 2.03 3.82 -16.61
CA VAL A 566 1.29 3.37 -17.79
C VAL A 566 2.26 3.19 -18.97
N SER A 567 2.15 2.06 -19.66
CA SER A 567 3.04 1.72 -20.76
C SER A 567 2.83 2.66 -21.95
N LYS A 568 3.94 3.13 -22.55
CA LYS A 568 4.00 4.00 -23.74
C LYS A 568 3.36 5.40 -23.60
N VAL A 569 2.84 5.74 -22.43
CA VAL A 569 2.26 7.06 -22.15
C VAL A 569 3.26 7.89 -21.34
N VAL A 570 3.24 9.20 -21.52
CA VAL A 570 4.01 10.13 -20.68
C VAL A 570 3.49 10.03 -19.25
N PRO A 571 4.37 9.77 -18.25
CA PRO A 571 3.98 9.80 -16.85
C PRO A 571 3.31 11.13 -16.52
N ASP A 572 2.12 11.04 -15.92
CA ASP A 572 1.39 12.19 -15.42
C ASP A 572 2.02 12.75 -14.15
N GLN A 573 1.49 13.89 -13.69
CA GLN A 573 2.05 14.61 -12.54
C GLN A 573 2.09 13.80 -11.24
N SER A 574 1.12 12.92 -11.04
CA SER A 574 1.04 12.04 -9.87
C SER A 574 2.14 11.00 -9.96
N SER A 575 2.35 10.40 -11.14
CA SER A 575 3.44 9.46 -11.35
C SER A 575 4.81 10.12 -11.20
N ILE A 576 4.96 11.37 -11.65
CA ILE A 576 6.18 12.16 -11.44
C ILE A 576 6.42 12.38 -9.96
N ARG A 577 5.40 12.80 -9.19
CA ARG A 577 5.55 13.04 -7.76
C ARG A 577 5.78 11.80 -6.93
N ARG A 578 5.04 10.72 -7.19
CA ARG A 578 5.29 9.43 -6.53
C ARG A 578 6.73 8.98 -6.79
N PHE A 579 7.21 9.15 -8.03
CA PHE A 579 8.60 8.86 -8.37
C PHE A 579 9.58 9.76 -7.60
N ILE A 580 9.40 11.08 -7.61
CA ILE A 580 10.28 12.03 -6.90
C ILE A 580 10.28 11.75 -5.40
N GLN A 581 9.11 11.54 -4.81
CA GLN A 581 8.94 11.21 -3.40
C GLN A 581 9.66 9.90 -3.07
N LEU A 582 9.48 8.85 -3.86
CA LEU A 582 10.17 7.57 -3.67
C LEU A 582 11.69 7.74 -3.75
N VAL A 583 12.21 8.53 -4.70
CA VAL A 583 13.64 8.83 -4.80
C VAL A 583 14.14 9.53 -3.53
N ASN A 584 13.44 10.56 -3.06
CA ASN A 584 13.80 11.28 -1.84
C ASN A 584 13.70 10.39 -0.59
N ASP A 585 12.71 9.52 -0.52
CA ASP A 585 12.52 8.56 0.57
C ASP A 585 13.66 7.53 0.63
N ILE A 586 14.09 7.02 -0.53
CA ILE A 586 15.23 6.09 -0.60
C ILE A 586 16.52 6.80 -0.17
N LEU A 587 16.78 8.00 -0.69
CA LEU A 587 18.02 8.75 -0.40
C LEU A 587 18.10 9.20 1.07
N SER A 588 17.00 9.71 1.64
CA SER A 588 16.95 10.17 3.04
C SER A 588 17.04 9.07 4.10
N ASN A 589 16.82 7.81 3.69
CA ASN A 589 16.97 6.64 4.55
C ASN A 589 18.27 5.86 4.30
N SER A 590 19.18 6.36 3.46
CA SER A 590 20.48 5.75 3.23
C SER A 590 21.59 6.49 3.96
N ASP A 591 22.47 5.73 4.63
CA ASP A 591 23.71 6.24 5.23
C ASP A 591 24.92 6.09 4.26
N VAL A 592 24.68 5.68 3.01
CA VAL A 592 25.75 5.43 2.03
C VAL A 592 26.17 6.73 1.34
N GLU A 593 27.46 7.08 1.44
CA GLU A 593 28.03 8.21 0.69
C GLU A 593 27.95 8.00 -0.83
N ASP A 594 27.66 9.07 -1.57
CA ASP A 594 27.44 9.05 -3.02
C ASP A 594 26.44 7.95 -3.46
N ALA A 595 25.33 7.81 -2.71
CA ALA A 595 24.26 6.88 -3.02
C ALA A 595 23.63 7.14 -4.40
N LEU A 596 23.45 6.07 -5.18
CA LEU A 596 22.84 6.08 -6.51
C LEU A 596 21.59 5.21 -6.54
N ILE A 597 20.62 5.63 -7.35
CA ILE A 597 19.38 4.89 -7.63
C ILE A 597 19.31 4.55 -9.12
N GLY A 598 19.18 3.27 -9.44
CA GLY A 598 18.97 2.79 -10.81
C GLY A 598 17.51 2.88 -11.18
N VAL A 599 17.17 3.48 -12.32
CA VAL A 599 15.78 3.63 -12.76
C VAL A 599 15.63 2.92 -14.10
N HIS A 600 14.65 2.03 -14.21
CA HIS A 600 14.38 1.37 -15.48
C HIS A 600 12.90 1.22 -15.80
N CYS A 601 12.60 1.34 -17.09
CA CYS A 601 11.41 0.75 -17.67
C CYS A 601 11.82 -0.55 -18.37
N HIS A 602 11.51 -0.71 -19.65
CA HIS A 602 11.97 -1.86 -20.42
C HIS A 602 13.38 -1.64 -20.99
N TYR A 603 13.56 -0.63 -21.84
CA TYR A 603 14.85 -0.31 -22.46
C TYR A 603 15.61 0.83 -21.76
N GLY A 604 15.00 1.51 -20.79
CA GLY A 604 15.68 2.55 -20.00
C GLY A 604 15.85 3.91 -20.69
N PHE A 605 15.05 4.24 -21.72
CA PHE A 605 15.18 5.50 -22.46
C PHE A 605 14.05 6.49 -22.20
N ASN A 606 12.82 6.23 -22.69
CA ASN A 606 11.77 7.26 -22.75
C ASN A 606 11.17 7.62 -21.39
N ARG A 607 10.36 6.73 -20.80
CA ARG A 607 9.77 6.96 -19.47
C ARG A 607 10.83 7.15 -18.39
N THR A 608 11.92 6.38 -18.49
CA THR A 608 13.08 6.47 -17.59
C THR A 608 13.73 7.85 -17.67
N GLY A 609 14.13 8.28 -18.87
CA GLY A 609 14.74 9.58 -19.07
C GLY A 609 13.81 10.72 -18.70
N PHE A 610 12.53 10.61 -19.04
CA PHE A 610 11.52 11.60 -18.67
C PHE A 610 11.41 11.79 -17.15
N LEU A 611 11.23 10.71 -16.38
CA LEU A 611 11.11 10.80 -14.93
C LEU A 611 12.40 11.28 -14.26
N ILE A 612 13.56 10.80 -14.72
CA ILE A 612 14.84 11.32 -14.26
C ILE A 612 14.94 12.81 -14.55
N CYS A 613 14.66 13.26 -15.78
CA CYS A 613 14.71 14.69 -16.14
C CYS A 613 13.74 15.52 -15.29
N CYS A 614 12.53 15.04 -15.01
CA CYS A 614 11.61 15.71 -14.10
C CYS A 614 12.23 15.92 -12.71
N TYR A 615 12.88 14.92 -12.13
CA TYR A 615 13.57 15.07 -10.85
C TYR A 615 14.74 16.06 -10.93
N LEU A 616 15.56 16.00 -11.99
CA LEU A 616 16.68 16.93 -12.18
C LEU A 616 16.19 18.39 -12.22
N VAL A 617 15.04 18.63 -12.87
CA VAL A 617 14.44 19.96 -12.97
C VAL A 617 13.79 20.37 -11.64
N GLU A 618 12.87 19.56 -11.11
CA GLU A 618 12.06 19.93 -9.93
C GLU A 618 12.87 19.94 -8.62
N VAL A 619 13.87 19.06 -8.47
CA VAL A 619 14.59 18.89 -7.20
C VAL A 619 15.99 19.48 -7.25
N LEU A 620 16.73 19.29 -8.35
CA LEU A 620 18.12 19.77 -8.47
C LEU A 620 18.24 21.15 -9.15
N GLY A 621 17.13 21.71 -9.63
CA GLY A 621 17.09 23.02 -10.29
C GLY A 621 17.87 23.04 -11.61
N TRP A 622 17.85 21.94 -12.36
CA TRP A 622 18.42 21.89 -13.72
C TRP A 622 17.44 22.53 -14.69
N THR A 623 17.95 23.18 -15.74
CA THR A 623 17.07 23.58 -16.85
C THR A 623 16.62 22.34 -17.63
N VAL A 624 15.52 22.44 -18.37
CA VAL A 624 15.06 21.32 -19.22
C VAL A 624 16.17 20.89 -20.20
N GLN A 625 16.87 21.87 -20.78
CA GLN A 625 17.98 21.61 -21.69
C GLN A 625 19.15 20.89 -20.98
N GLU A 626 19.54 21.32 -19.78
CA GLU A 626 20.59 20.67 -19.00
C GLU A 626 20.21 19.22 -18.65
N ALA A 627 18.96 18.98 -18.23
CA ALA A 627 18.48 17.66 -17.86
C ALA A 627 18.45 16.70 -19.06
N VAL A 628 17.87 17.13 -20.19
CA VAL A 628 17.75 16.32 -21.40
C VAL A 628 19.12 16.00 -22.00
N GLU A 629 20.00 17.00 -22.11
CA GLU A 629 21.33 16.81 -22.67
C GLU A 629 22.24 16.00 -21.72
N GLY A 630 22.15 16.24 -20.41
CA GLY A 630 22.86 15.44 -19.41
C GLY A 630 22.45 13.95 -19.46
N PHE A 631 21.15 13.66 -19.54
CA PHE A 631 20.68 12.28 -19.68
C PHE A 631 21.12 11.65 -21.01
N LYS A 632 21.08 12.42 -22.11
CA LYS A 632 21.51 11.97 -23.43
C LYS A 632 23.00 11.64 -23.49
N GLN A 633 23.85 12.44 -22.85
CA GLN A 633 25.29 12.18 -22.75
C GLN A 633 25.57 10.93 -21.90
N ALA A 634 24.86 10.78 -20.78
CA ALA A 634 25.01 9.63 -19.89
C ALA A 634 24.48 8.32 -20.52
N LYS A 635 23.44 8.40 -21.35
CA LYS A 635 22.79 7.25 -22.01
C LYS A 635 22.38 7.54 -23.46
N PRO A 636 23.32 7.54 -24.42
CA PRO A 636 23.00 7.83 -25.82
C PRO A 636 21.94 6.89 -26.43
N PRO A 637 21.00 7.38 -27.25
CA PRO A 637 20.85 8.76 -27.73
C PRO A 637 20.00 9.66 -26.82
N GLY A 638 19.73 9.25 -25.57
CA GLY A 638 18.80 9.91 -24.66
C GLY A 638 17.35 9.47 -24.87
N ILE A 639 16.40 10.35 -24.51
CA ILE A 639 14.97 10.12 -24.75
C ILE A 639 14.73 10.01 -26.27
N LYS A 640 14.18 8.87 -26.72
CA LYS A 640 14.03 8.54 -28.15
C LYS A 640 12.76 9.10 -28.78
N HIS A 641 11.69 9.22 -28.01
CA HIS A 641 10.40 9.68 -28.50
C HIS A 641 10.22 11.18 -28.22
N PRO A 642 10.03 12.02 -29.27
CA PRO A 642 9.95 13.48 -29.12
C PRO A 642 8.88 13.95 -28.14
N HIS A 643 7.70 13.33 -28.15
CA HIS A 643 6.59 13.73 -27.27
C HIS A 643 6.91 13.67 -25.77
N PHE A 644 7.91 12.89 -25.33
CA PHE A 644 8.39 12.93 -23.95
C PHE A 644 9.25 14.17 -23.69
N ILE A 645 10.07 14.58 -24.65
CA ILE A 645 10.89 15.79 -24.58
C ILE A 645 9.97 17.02 -24.63
N ASP A 646 9.03 17.04 -25.58
CA ASP A 646 8.04 18.12 -25.72
C ASP A 646 7.25 18.30 -24.44
N ALA A 647 6.85 17.21 -23.78
CA ALA A 647 6.16 17.25 -22.49
C ALA A 647 7.01 17.87 -21.37
N LEU A 648 8.35 17.72 -21.38
CA LEU A 648 9.22 18.40 -20.42
C LEU A 648 9.25 19.92 -20.66
N TYR A 649 9.39 20.35 -21.91
CA TYR A 649 9.40 21.76 -22.28
C TYR A 649 8.05 22.42 -21.99
N VAL A 650 6.94 21.81 -22.40
CA VAL A 650 5.58 22.30 -22.09
C VAL A 650 5.36 22.44 -20.59
N LYS A 651 5.97 21.57 -19.78
CA LYS A 651 5.78 21.56 -18.34
C LYS A 651 6.63 22.61 -17.61
N TYR A 652 7.90 22.77 -17.97
CA TYR A 652 8.86 23.53 -17.18
C TYR A 652 9.46 24.75 -17.86
N ASP A 653 9.37 24.88 -19.19
CA ASP A 653 9.90 26.02 -19.93
C ASP A 653 8.76 27.04 -20.12
N LYS A 654 8.67 28.00 -19.19
CA LYS A 654 7.71 29.12 -19.22
C LYS A 654 8.42 30.44 -19.49
#